data_AF-A0A6A6XHI2-F1
#
_entry.id   AF-A0A6A6XHI2-F1
#
_cell.length_a   1.000
_cell.length_b   1.000
_cell.length_c   1.000
_cell.angle_alpha   90.00
_cell.angle_beta   90.00
_cell.angle_gamma   90.00
#
_symmetry.space_group_name_H-M   'P 1'
#
loop_
_entity.id
_entity.type
_entity.pdbx_description
1 polymer ?
#
loop_
_entity_poly.entity_id
_entity_poly.type
_entity_poly.pdbx_seq_one_letter_code
_entity_poly.pdbx_strand_id
1 'polypeptide(L)'
;MFYFSFIFILIPLVYGNAIVNNGVPAGASGRNVVCKGNSSGFCGGPNRLNTYASRQAPSGWNILGCYTDSVNKRTLTNQQFPAGDLTTESCLTACYGAGFAYAGTEYGGECYCGNAFSNGGGPALDGESGCNMACKGNAQETCGGPNRLNVYQFGDGPTTTSVPSTTTQSINPGTTTTTSAITTPITLPPGWAYKGCWLDNNNNGRAMKYQQTDNNQLTVESCISTCITLGYSVAGMEYAYQCFCDDFLRNAATSASESDCSAACAGNPNELCGAGNRLSVYSNNTVLTVYPVPSVQKTNLPGSWQYTGCLADDAQTRALPYQIILTKNNTANNCISQCSAFGYSSGGLEYGEECFCGDPGDVATAGVQLVQESDCNMGCTGNATTICGGSRRLSYYTWNGPPLTQWSYASGNAAGQYQFLIGGVVVPLVTQAGRNGKVTFLEKSGTGPPNTTGAYELDLNQLNNFTGAWRPMHVKTDVFCSSSLTLPDKVGRQINLGGWAGDSTFGVRLYWPDGSPGVWGVNDWQENVNEVSLQAGRWYPTSMIMTNGSILVVGGEEGSNGAPVPSLEILPPVGPIIFCDWLNRTDPNNLYPFLAVLPSGGVFVAYYNEARILDEVTLQTSRVLPNMPGAVNNFLAGRTYPMEGTAILLPQYAPYTDPLQIMVCGGSTPFQGFALDNCVTIAPEVPNAKWTLERMPSKRVLTCMTALPDGTYLILNGAHQGFGGFGLAQDPNHNAVLYDPSKPVNYRFTVMANTTIDRLYHSEAILLDDGRVLVSGSDPEDDRHVQEYRVEVFVPPYLMGNPTPPTITIADSAKDWAYSQRVTFTVSQNVVKVSLLGAGASTHGNIMGQRTIFPEATCSGTSCTVTAPPNAHICPPGWFQMFALDSNGVPSTAVWIRIGGDPAGLGNWPQAPDFTIPGV
;
A
#
# COMPACT_ATOMS: atom_id res chain seq x y z
N MET A 1 7.55 49.74 -5.41
CA MET A 1 7.57 49.96 -3.95
C MET A 1 6.27 49.38 -3.40
N PHE A 2 6.30 48.11 -2.97
CA PHE A 2 5.51 47.47 -1.91
C PHE A 2 5.88 45.98 -1.94
N TYR A 3 6.62 45.58 -0.92
CA TYR A 3 7.07 44.22 -0.62
C TYR A 3 5.92 43.45 0.03
N PHE A 4 5.67 42.21 -0.38
CA PHE A 4 5.08 41.21 0.51
C PHE A 4 5.72 39.84 0.25
N SER A 5 6.48 39.39 1.24
CA SER A 5 6.95 38.03 1.39
C SER A 5 5.80 37.15 1.87
N PHE A 6 5.61 35.99 1.23
CA PHE A 6 4.86 34.88 1.83
C PHE A 6 5.78 33.67 1.97
N ILE A 7 5.84 33.20 3.21
CA ILE A 7 6.57 32.03 3.68
C ILE A 7 5.77 30.79 3.27
N PHE A 8 6.35 29.95 2.42
CA PHE A 8 5.87 28.59 2.22
C PHE A 8 6.28 27.74 3.43
N ILE A 9 5.31 27.21 4.16
CA ILE A 9 5.54 26.10 5.10
C ILE A 9 5.43 24.81 4.27
N LEU A 10 6.58 24.36 3.76
CA LEU A 10 6.79 23.03 3.22
C LEU A 10 7.33 22.15 4.35
N ILE A 11 6.63 21.06 4.68
CA ILE A 11 7.19 19.95 5.47
C ILE A 11 7.33 18.76 4.52
N PRO A 12 8.54 18.47 3.99
CA PRO A 12 8.87 17.16 3.47
C PRO A 12 9.54 16.35 4.59
N LEU A 13 8.88 15.28 5.05
CA LEU A 13 9.53 14.26 5.86
C LEU A 13 10.31 13.32 4.94
N VAL A 14 11.56 13.68 4.67
CA VAL A 14 12.58 12.79 4.09
C VAL A 14 13.81 12.85 4.99
N TYR A 15 14.20 11.73 5.60
CA TYR A 15 15.54 11.58 6.18
C TYR A 15 16.17 10.27 5.71
N GLY A 16 17.07 10.41 4.74
CA GLY A 16 18.18 9.49 4.50
C GLY A 16 19.43 9.99 5.25
N ASN A 17 20.21 9.04 5.75
CA ASN A 17 21.40 9.26 6.57
C ASN A 17 22.54 9.99 5.83
N ALA A 18 23.07 11.07 6.42
CA ALA A 18 24.44 11.52 6.19
C ALA A 18 24.98 12.27 7.43
N ILE A 19 26.09 11.79 7.98
CA ILE A 19 26.82 12.40 9.11
C ILE A 19 27.76 13.46 8.54
N VAL A 20 27.59 14.74 8.90
CA VAL A 20 28.64 15.76 8.73
C VAL A 20 28.71 16.62 10.01
N ASN A 21 29.89 16.61 10.62
CA ASN A 21 30.28 17.38 11.79
C ASN A 21 30.51 18.86 11.41
N ASN A 22 29.93 19.83 12.15
CA ASN A 22 30.57 21.11 12.53
C ASN A 22 29.63 22.08 13.31
N GLY A 23 29.91 22.22 14.61
CA GLY A 23 29.80 23.39 15.52
C GLY A 23 28.71 24.50 15.41
N VAL A 24 27.75 24.49 16.37
CA VAL A 24 27.30 25.55 17.36
C VAL A 24 26.88 26.96 16.85
N PRO A 25 25.85 27.69 17.40
CA PRO A 25 25.19 27.56 18.72
C PRO A 25 23.65 27.44 18.75
N ALA A 26 23.19 26.91 19.89
CA ALA A 26 21.80 26.70 20.27
C ALA A 26 21.08 28.01 20.66
N GLY A 27 19.87 28.19 20.13
CA GLY A 27 18.86 29.10 20.65
C GLY A 27 17.47 28.46 20.55
N ALA A 28 16.77 28.44 21.68
CA ALA A 28 15.34 28.11 21.89
C ALA A 28 14.88 26.63 22.01
N SER A 29 14.58 26.26 23.27
CA SER A 29 13.36 25.54 23.69
C SER A 29 13.15 24.04 23.34
N GLY A 30 14.16 23.19 23.49
CA GLY A 30 13.97 21.73 23.59
C GLY A 30 14.20 21.23 25.02
N ARG A 31 13.19 20.61 25.65
CA ARG A 31 13.25 20.11 27.03
C ARG A 31 14.33 19.02 27.19
N ASN A 32 15.30 19.22 28.09
CA ASN A 32 16.19 18.15 28.55
C ASN A 32 15.35 17.07 29.27
N VAL A 33 15.57 15.79 28.96
CA VAL A 33 14.91 14.68 29.66
C VAL A 33 15.65 14.40 30.96
N VAL A 34 14.92 14.45 32.07
CA VAL A 34 15.44 14.08 33.40
C VAL A 34 15.66 12.57 33.43
N CYS A 35 16.81 12.13 33.92
CA CYS A 35 17.14 10.71 34.01
C CYS A 35 16.12 9.97 34.89
N LYS A 36 15.59 8.83 34.43
CA LYS A 36 14.80 7.95 35.31
C LYS A 36 15.72 7.45 36.44
N GLY A 37 15.37 7.78 37.69
CA GLY A 37 16.14 7.40 38.89
C GLY A 37 17.00 8.51 39.50
N ASN A 38 17.30 9.60 38.77
CA ASN A 38 17.98 10.77 39.33
C ASN A 38 17.36 12.07 38.80
N SER A 39 16.50 12.67 39.61
CA SER A 39 15.74 13.88 39.25
C SER A 39 16.61 15.14 39.05
N SER A 40 17.90 15.05 39.36
CA SER A 40 18.85 16.17 39.33
C SER A 40 19.72 16.18 38.06
N GLY A 41 19.68 15.12 37.24
CA GLY A 41 20.52 14.94 36.06
C GLY A 41 19.74 14.94 34.74
N PHE A 42 20.39 15.39 33.65
CA PHE A 42 19.80 15.41 32.30
C PHE A 42 20.43 14.35 31.39
N CYS A 43 19.61 13.44 30.86
CA CYS A 43 20.01 12.27 30.07
C CYS A 43 19.90 12.47 28.54
N GLY A 44 19.94 13.73 28.07
CA GLY A 44 19.85 14.06 26.64
C GLY A 44 18.43 14.14 26.08
N GLY A 45 18.33 14.25 24.76
CA GLY A 45 17.09 14.38 23.97
C GLY A 45 17.31 13.84 22.54
N PRO A 46 16.31 13.90 21.65
CA PRO A 46 16.23 13.06 20.43
C PRO A 46 17.41 13.12 19.45
N ASN A 47 18.34 14.09 19.57
CA ASN A 47 19.49 14.25 18.68
C ASN A 47 20.77 14.74 19.43
N ARG A 48 21.06 14.25 20.63
CA ARG A 48 22.26 14.66 21.42
C ARG A 48 23.02 13.46 21.97
N LEU A 49 24.33 13.38 21.68
CA LEU A 49 25.28 12.49 22.35
C LEU A 49 26.10 13.31 23.36
N ASN A 50 26.10 12.92 24.63
CA ASN A 50 26.96 13.52 25.65
C ASN A 50 28.26 12.72 25.76
N THR A 51 29.41 13.33 25.45
CA THR A 51 30.74 12.80 25.80
C THR A 51 31.17 13.40 27.14
N TYR A 52 31.39 12.56 28.16
CA TYR A 52 31.95 12.99 29.44
C TYR A 52 33.17 12.17 29.84
N ALA A 53 34.10 12.86 30.48
CA ALA A 53 35.42 12.43 30.90
C ALA A 53 35.41 11.67 32.24
N SER A 54 36.48 10.89 32.46
CA SER A 54 36.86 10.03 33.61
C SER A 54 35.97 10.02 34.87
N ARG A 55 35.56 8.80 35.28
CA ARG A 55 34.93 8.43 36.55
C ARG A 55 35.53 9.18 37.76
N GLN A 56 34.73 9.99 38.45
CA GLN A 56 35.01 10.40 39.82
C GLN A 56 34.10 9.63 40.77
N ALA A 57 34.67 8.96 41.79
CA ALA A 57 33.88 8.35 42.84
C ALA A 57 33.29 9.41 43.79
N PRO A 58 32.15 9.12 44.45
CA PRO A 58 31.60 9.98 45.50
C PRO A 58 32.63 10.26 46.61
N SER A 59 32.52 11.43 47.25
CA SER A 59 33.45 11.87 48.30
C SER A 59 33.57 10.81 49.42
N GLY A 60 34.80 10.40 49.72
CA GLY A 60 35.12 9.35 50.71
C GLY A 60 35.33 7.95 50.11
N TRP A 61 35.01 7.73 48.83
CA TRP A 61 35.24 6.47 48.12
C TRP A 61 36.36 6.57 47.08
N ASN A 62 37.20 5.53 47.04
CA ASN A 62 38.26 5.32 46.06
C ASN A 62 37.83 4.24 45.06
N ILE A 63 38.06 4.46 43.77
CA ILE A 63 37.80 3.46 42.72
C ILE A 63 39.00 2.49 42.67
N LEU A 64 38.74 1.19 42.85
CA LEU A 64 39.76 0.16 42.74
C LEU A 64 39.78 -0.52 41.37
N GLY A 65 38.70 -0.43 40.61
CA GLY A 65 38.60 -0.95 39.24
C GLY A 65 37.94 -2.32 39.17
N CYS A 66 38.18 -3.05 38.06
CA CYS A 66 37.55 -4.33 37.79
C CYS A 66 38.22 -5.51 38.50
N TYR A 67 37.44 -6.32 39.20
CA TYR A 67 37.87 -7.49 39.98
C TYR A 67 37.18 -8.76 39.47
N THR A 68 37.87 -9.89 39.57
CA THR A 68 37.25 -11.19 39.28
C THR A 68 36.19 -11.52 40.31
N ASP A 69 35.07 -12.08 39.86
CA ASP A 69 34.04 -12.64 40.75
C ASP A 69 33.59 -14.02 40.26
N SER A 70 32.81 -14.73 41.09
CA SER A 70 32.21 -16.00 40.71
C SER A 70 30.91 -16.22 41.46
N VAL A 71 29.87 -16.61 40.73
CA VAL A 71 28.57 -17.00 41.30
C VAL A 71 28.66 -18.09 42.39
N ASN A 72 29.64 -18.99 42.28
CA ASN A 72 29.84 -20.07 43.24
C ASN A 72 30.76 -19.70 44.41
N LYS A 73 31.53 -18.61 44.28
CA LYS A 73 32.64 -18.23 45.17
C LYS A 73 32.84 -16.72 45.15
N ARG A 74 31.90 -15.97 45.73
CA ARG A 74 31.86 -14.50 45.67
C ARG A 74 33.09 -13.83 46.29
N THR A 75 33.64 -12.85 45.59
CA THR A 75 34.80 -12.03 45.98
C THR A 75 34.44 -11.05 47.09
N LEU A 76 33.24 -10.44 47.02
CA LEU A 76 32.60 -9.74 48.13
C LEU A 76 31.36 -10.54 48.53
N THR A 77 31.35 -11.08 49.75
CA THR A 77 30.42 -12.16 50.13
C THR A 77 29.07 -11.68 50.64
N ASN A 78 28.89 -10.39 50.89
CA ASN A 78 27.65 -9.84 51.43
C ASN A 78 26.89 -9.08 50.36
N GLN A 79 25.90 -9.71 49.72
CA GLN A 79 25.06 -9.03 48.74
C GLN A 79 24.12 -8.03 49.44
N GLN A 80 23.90 -6.87 48.82
CA GLN A 80 22.93 -5.86 49.22
C GLN A 80 21.97 -5.58 48.07
N PHE A 81 20.77 -5.12 48.42
CA PHE A 81 19.71 -4.81 47.45
C PHE A 81 19.19 -3.39 47.67
N PRO A 82 19.93 -2.36 47.20
CA PRO A 82 19.46 -0.98 47.23
C PRO A 82 18.10 -0.86 46.54
N ALA A 83 17.22 0.01 47.05
CA ALA A 83 15.88 0.17 46.49
C ALA A 83 15.92 0.82 45.09
N GLY A 84 15.17 0.24 44.14
CA GLY A 84 15.09 0.70 42.76
C GLY A 84 16.13 0.07 41.83
N ASP A 85 16.20 0.55 40.59
CA ASP A 85 17.23 0.12 39.65
C ASP A 85 18.62 0.57 40.14
N LEU A 86 19.59 -0.35 40.09
CA LEU A 86 20.91 -0.13 40.72
C LEU A 86 21.68 1.02 40.07
N THR A 87 22.14 1.98 40.89
CA THR A 87 23.27 2.89 40.57
C THR A 87 24.48 2.56 41.44
N THR A 88 25.67 3.00 41.03
CA THR A 88 26.89 2.89 41.82
C THR A 88 26.69 3.48 43.21
N GLU A 89 26.18 4.71 43.30
CA GLU A 89 25.97 5.44 44.55
C GLU A 89 25.01 4.71 45.49
N SER A 90 23.95 4.10 44.93
CA SER A 90 23.00 3.31 45.70
C SER A 90 23.68 2.09 46.35
N CYS A 91 24.60 1.45 45.63
CA CYS A 91 25.39 0.33 46.14
C CYS A 91 26.39 0.78 47.21
N LEU A 92 27.14 1.85 46.94
CA LEU A 92 28.12 2.41 47.90
C LEU A 92 27.44 2.83 49.20
N THR A 93 26.28 3.50 49.10
CA THR A 93 25.51 3.93 50.26
C THR A 93 25.01 2.74 51.09
N ALA A 94 24.51 1.69 50.43
CA ALA A 94 24.06 0.48 51.11
C ALA A 94 25.20 -0.25 51.82
N CYS A 95 26.34 -0.44 51.15
CA CYS A 95 27.51 -1.08 51.75
C CYS A 95 28.08 -0.28 52.93
N TYR A 96 28.16 1.05 52.80
CA TYR A 96 28.61 1.91 53.90
C TYR A 96 27.65 1.87 55.08
N GLY A 97 26.35 1.98 54.84
CA GLY A 97 25.31 1.90 55.86
C GLY A 97 25.29 0.55 56.59
N ALA A 98 25.71 -0.52 55.91
CA ALA A 98 25.88 -1.85 56.49
C ALA A 98 27.25 -2.07 57.18
N GLY A 99 28.10 -1.04 57.25
CA GLY A 99 29.39 -1.08 57.96
C GLY A 99 30.53 -1.75 57.19
N PHE A 100 30.45 -1.80 55.86
CA PHE A 100 31.49 -2.39 55.01
C PHE A 100 32.42 -1.35 54.37
N ALA A 101 33.72 -1.67 54.35
CA ALA A 101 34.75 -0.83 53.75
C ALA A 101 34.88 -1.00 52.23
N TYR A 102 34.37 -2.11 51.67
CA TYR A 102 34.36 -2.38 50.23
C TYR A 102 32.93 -2.56 49.71
N ALA A 103 32.72 -2.07 48.50
CA ALA A 103 31.51 -2.21 47.72
C ALA A 103 31.85 -2.58 46.27
N GLY A 104 31.02 -3.38 45.63
CA GLY A 104 31.22 -3.82 44.26
C GLY A 104 29.90 -4.01 43.53
N THR A 105 29.83 -3.50 42.32
CA THR A 105 28.66 -3.63 41.44
C THR A 105 28.92 -4.68 40.35
N GLU A 106 27.96 -5.57 40.09
CA GLU A 106 28.07 -6.63 39.08
C GLU A 106 26.80 -6.73 38.21
N TYR A 107 26.98 -7.22 36.97
CA TYR A 107 25.91 -7.61 36.05
C TYR A 107 24.83 -6.54 35.80
N GLY A 108 25.22 -5.26 35.86
CA GLY A 108 24.33 -4.12 35.65
C GLY A 108 23.33 -3.84 36.80
N GLY A 109 23.15 -4.76 37.75
CA GLY A 109 22.05 -4.69 38.71
C GLY A 109 22.31 -5.30 40.09
N GLU A 110 23.48 -5.87 40.33
CA GLU A 110 23.81 -6.53 41.59
C GLU A 110 24.81 -5.70 42.42
N CYS A 111 24.63 -5.67 43.74
CA CYS A 111 25.51 -4.96 44.68
C CYS A 111 26.06 -5.92 45.74
N TYR A 112 27.37 -5.92 45.93
CA TYR A 112 28.07 -6.77 46.90
C TYR A 112 29.01 -5.96 47.79
N CYS A 113 29.14 -6.35 49.04
CA CYS A 113 29.89 -5.64 50.07
C CYS A 113 30.81 -6.58 50.86
N GLY A 114 31.84 -6.02 51.47
CA GLY A 114 32.71 -6.77 52.37
C GLY A 114 33.76 -5.90 53.06
N ASN A 115 34.47 -6.50 54.01
CA ASN A 115 35.63 -5.87 54.67
C ASN A 115 36.96 -6.50 54.23
N ALA A 116 36.92 -7.50 53.36
CA ALA A 116 38.07 -8.13 52.72
C ALA A 116 37.61 -8.85 51.45
N PHE A 117 38.54 -9.04 50.50
CA PHE A 117 38.30 -9.90 49.35
C PHE A 117 38.42 -11.37 49.76
N SER A 118 37.42 -12.16 49.41
CA SER A 118 37.32 -13.59 49.74
C SER A 118 37.54 -14.46 48.51
N ASN A 119 37.69 -15.78 48.73
CA ASN A 119 37.67 -16.79 47.67
C ASN A 119 38.70 -16.63 46.54
N GLY A 120 39.82 -15.94 46.81
CA GLY A 120 40.87 -15.68 45.81
C GLY A 120 40.53 -14.55 44.83
N GLY A 121 39.50 -13.76 45.12
CA GLY A 121 39.14 -12.58 44.35
C GLY A 121 40.20 -11.49 44.40
N GLY A 122 40.43 -10.84 43.26
CA GLY A 122 41.43 -9.79 43.11
C GLY A 122 41.26 -9.04 41.79
N PRO A 123 42.14 -8.06 41.49
CA PRO A 123 42.09 -7.31 40.25
C PRO A 123 42.04 -8.23 39.03
N ALA A 124 41.17 -7.92 38.08
CA ALA A 124 40.96 -8.75 36.90
C ALA A 124 42.18 -8.68 35.97
N LEU A 125 42.69 -9.85 35.54
CA LEU A 125 43.89 -9.94 34.68
C LEU A 125 43.66 -9.35 33.28
N ASP A 126 42.41 -9.26 32.85
CA ASP A 126 41.94 -8.64 31.62
C ASP A 126 41.68 -7.12 31.77
N GLY A 127 42.06 -6.54 32.92
CA GLY A 127 41.87 -5.13 33.23
C GLY A 127 40.40 -4.74 33.28
N GLU A 128 40.07 -3.52 32.82
CA GLU A 128 38.70 -3.00 32.87
C GLU A 128 37.76 -3.63 31.83
N SER A 129 38.28 -4.43 30.88
CA SER A 129 37.51 -4.93 29.74
C SER A 129 36.32 -5.82 30.12
N GLY A 130 36.42 -6.52 31.25
CA GLY A 130 35.36 -7.38 31.79
C GLY A 130 34.26 -6.61 32.55
N CYS A 131 34.52 -5.37 32.96
CA CYS A 131 33.54 -4.51 33.61
C CYS A 131 32.96 -3.55 32.57
N ASN A 132 32.04 -4.05 31.74
CA ASN A 132 31.52 -3.33 30.56
C ASN A 132 29.99 -3.19 30.54
N MET A 133 29.28 -3.62 31.59
CA MET A 133 27.84 -3.51 31.68
C MET A 133 27.44 -2.17 32.31
N ALA A 134 26.46 -1.51 31.69
CA ALA A 134 25.89 -0.29 32.22
C ALA A 134 25.02 -0.59 33.45
N CYS A 135 25.01 0.32 34.44
CA CYS A 135 24.10 0.21 35.58
C CYS A 135 22.64 0.39 35.12
N LYS A 136 21.73 -0.47 35.60
CA LYS A 136 20.30 -0.43 35.25
C LYS A 136 19.65 0.89 35.69
N GLY A 137 20.07 1.45 36.82
CA GLY A 137 19.56 2.72 37.36
C GLY A 137 20.27 3.96 36.81
N ASN A 138 21.44 3.80 36.20
CA ASN A 138 22.14 4.87 35.49
C ASN A 138 23.01 4.30 34.37
N ALA A 139 22.51 4.34 33.13
CA ALA A 139 23.22 3.80 31.98
C ALA A 139 24.55 4.52 31.65
N GLN A 140 24.87 5.63 32.33
CA GLN A 140 26.13 6.36 32.21
C GLN A 140 27.22 5.84 33.16
N GLU A 141 26.88 4.93 34.08
CA GLU A 141 27.80 4.28 35.00
C GLU A 141 28.05 2.83 34.59
N THR A 142 29.16 2.26 35.06
CA THR A 142 29.49 0.86 34.82
C THR A 142 29.26 0.04 36.08
N CYS A 143 28.40 -0.98 35.99
CA CYS A 143 28.09 -1.90 37.06
C CYS A 143 28.64 -3.30 36.78
N GLY A 144 29.97 -3.37 36.64
CA GLY A 144 30.70 -4.63 36.45
C GLY A 144 30.39 -5.33 35.12
N GLY A 145 30.37 -6.65 35.14
CA GLY A 145 30.05 -7.52 34.01
C GLY A 145 29.85 -8.98 34.47
N PRO A 146 29.68 -9.95 33.57
CA PRO A 146 29.51 -11.35 33.98
C PRO A 146 30.75 -11.87 34.72
N ASN A 147 30.61 -12.26 36.00
CA ASN A 147 31.73 -12.70 36.85
C ASN A 147 32.80 -11.61 37.04
N ARG A 148 32.40 -10.34 37.08
CA ARG A 148 33.27 -9.16 37.13
C ARG A 148 32.65 -8.06 38.00
N LEU A 149 33.28 -7.79 39.14
CA LEU A 149 32.89 -6.71 40.05
C LEU A 149 33.65 -5.43 39.70
N ASN A 150 32.93 -4.32 39.57
CA ASN A 150 33.54 -3.00 39.59
C ASN A 150 33.59 -2.52 41.05
N VAL A 151 34.79 -2.42 41.64
CA VAL A 151 35.02 -2.34 43.10
C VAL A 151 35.44 -0.94 43.56
N TYR A 152 34.94 -0.57 44.73
CA TYR A 152 35.16 0.70 45.43
C TYR A 152 35.55 0.46 46.88
N GLN A 153 36.38 1.35 47.43
CA GLN A 153 36.85 1.31 48.82
C GLN A 153 36.57 2.61 49.54
N PHE A 154 36.00 2.56 50.74
CA PHE A 154 35.78 3.74 51.57
C PHE A 154 37.02 4.05 52.43
N GLY A 155 37.51 5.29 52.36
CA GLY A 155 38.70 5.74 53.11
C GLY A 155 39.96 4.90 52.84
N ASP A 156 40.79 4.71 53.88
CA ASP A 156 42.05 3.94 53.81
C ASP A 156 41.87 2.42 54.03
N GLY A 157 40.62 1.92 54.08
CA GLY A 157 40.31 0.50 54.33
C GLY A 157 39.97 0.19 55.79
N PRO A 158 39.72 -1.10 56.15
CA PRO A 158 39.20 -1.46 57.46
C PRO A 158 40.19 -1.12 58.59
N THR A 159 39.77 -0.23 59.50
CA THR A 159 40.49 0.06 60.75
C THR A 159 40.04 -0.92 61.84
N THR A 160 41.01 -1.62 62.43
CA THR A 160 40.81 -2.63 63.46
C THR A 160 40.32 -2.01 64.77
N THR A 161 39.15 -2.42 65.25
CA THR A 161 38.80 -2.37 66.67
C THR A 161 38.14 -3.67 67.12
N SER A 162 38.44 -4.01 68.37
CA SER A 162 38.58 -5.34 68.97
C SER A 162 37.30 -6.05 69.40
N VAL A 163 37.33 -7.39 69.28
CA VAL A 163 36.45 -8.37 69.95
C VAL A 163 36.89 -8.60 71.41
N PRO A 164 35.96 -8.89 72.34
CA PRO A 164 36.06 -10.12 73.15
C PRO A 164 34.66 -10.76 73.38
N SER A 165 34.45 -12.04 73.69
CA SER A 165 35.29 -13.23 73.82
C SER A 165 34.39 -14.49 73.79
N THR A 166 35.04 -15.60 73.46
CA THR A 166 34.64 -17.01 73.33
C THR A 166 34.05 -17.68 74.58
N THR A 167 33.28 -18.75 74.38
CA THR A 167 33.60 -20.08 74.96
C THR A 167 32.90 -21.22 74.22
N THR A 168 33.68 -22.29 74.01
CA THR A 168 33.37 -23.55 73.33
C THR A 168 32.95 -24.63 74.32
N GLN A 169 32.09 -25.58 73.90
CA GLN A 169 32.25 -27.02 74.17
C GLN A 169 31.25 -27.88 73.35
N SER A 170 31.74 -29.00 72.81
CA SER A 170 31.01 -30.14 72.23
C SER A 170 30.37 -30.99 73.38
N ILE A 171 29.43 -31.94 73.21
CA ILE A 171 29.47 -33.24 72.50
C ILE A 171 28.01 -33.86 72.46
N ASN A 172 27.51 -34.17 71.25
CA ASN A 172 26.76 -35.40 70.80
C ASN A 172 25.42 -35.86 71.47
N PRO A 173 24.72 -36.91 70.95
CA PRO A 173 23.75 -36.87 69.85
C PRO A 173 22.32 -37.37 70.21
N GLY A 174 21.34 -37.01 69.36
CA GLY A 174 20.14 -37.81 69.13
C GLY A 174 18.87 -37.32 69.82
N THR A 175 17.88 -36.89 69.04
CA THR A 175 16.60 -37.61 68.89
C THR A 175 15.71 -36.95 67.83
N THR A 176 15.17 -37.80 66.97
CA THR A 176 14.13 -37.55 65.96
C THR A 176 12.85 -36.99 66.57
N THR A 177 12.35 -35.87 66.03
CA THR A 177 10.92 -35.55 66.02
C THR A 177 10.54 -34.81 64.75
N THR A 178 9.67 -35.46 63.99
CA THR A 178 8.87 -34.97 62.86
C THR A 178 7.89 -33.87 63.28
N THR A 179 7.89 -32.74 62.57
CA THR A 179 6.81 -31.74 62.55
C THR A 179 6.79 -31.13 61.15
N SER A 180 6.05 -31.71 60.20
CA SER A 180 4.70 -31.30 59.79
C SER A 180 4.56 -29.79 59.56
N ALA A 181 4.52 -29.42 58.27
CA ALA A 181 4.31 -28.10 57.73
C ALA A 181 2.98 -27.49 58.18
N ILE A 182 3.00 -26.20 58.53
CA ILE A 182 1.81 -25.39 58.76
C ILE A 182 1.54 -24.62 57.47
N THR A 183 0.46 -24.98 56.78
CA THR A 183 -0.07 -24.28 55.61
C THR A 183 -1.09 -23.23 56.06
N THR A 184 -0.78 -21.95 55.93
CA THR A 184 -1.80 -20.89 55.87
C THR A 184 -2.49 -20.94 54.51
N PRO A 185 -3.83 -20.93 54.44
CA PRO A 185 -4.55 -21.01 53.17
C PRO A 185 -4.37 -19.72 52.34
N ILE A 186 -3.71 -19.87 51.20
CA ILE A 186 -3.56 -18.85 50.15
C ILE A 186 -4.97 -18.53 49.63
N THR A 187 -5.42 -17.26 49.72
CA THR A 187 -6.72 -16.86 49.18
C THR A 187 -6.55 -16.40 47.75
N LEU A 188 -6.57 -17.35 46.83
CA LEU A 188 -6.45 -17.07 45.39
C LEU A 188 -7.68 -16.32 44.86
N PRO A 189 -7.53 -15.48 43.82
CA PRO A 189 -8.66 -14.89 43.11
C PRO A 189 -9.67 -15.97 42.65
N PRO A 190 -10.99 -15.69 42.67
CA PRO A 190 -12.01 -16.67 42.30
C PRO A 190 -11.74 -17.34 40.95
N GLY A 191 -11.75 -18.67 40.94
CA GLY A 191 -11.53 -19.48 39.74
C GLY A 191 -10.08 -19.90 39.48
N TRP A 192 -9.08 -19.28 40.13
CA TRP A 192 -7.67 -19.67 39.99
C TRP A 192 -7.28 -20.80 40.93
N ALA A 193 -6.48 -21.74 40.43
CA ALA A 193 -5.94 -22.86 41.20
C ALA A 193 -4.49 -23.14 40.83
N TYR A 194 -3.74 -23.69 41.78
CA TYR A 194 -2.41 -24.23 41.52
C TYR A 194 -2.49 -25.43 40.57
N LYS A 195 -1.62 -25.46 39.57
CA LYS A 195 -1.56 -26.48 38.51
C LYS A 195 -0.25 -27.27 38.51
N GLY A 196 0.50 -27.20 39.60
CA GLY A 196 1.71 -28.00 39.83
C GLY A 196 3.01 -27.27 39.56
N CYS A 197 4.10 -27.97 39.84
CA CYS A 197 5.46 -27.53 39.53
C CYS A 197 5.86 -27.95 38.11
N TRP A 198 6.42 -27.04 37.32
CA TRP A 198 6.79 -27.28 35.92
C TRP A 198 8.25 -26.95 35.65
N LEU A 199 8.91 -27.73 34.79
CA LEU A 199 10.25 -27.38 34.31
C LEU A 199 10.17 -26.13 33.44
N ASP A 200 10.96 -25.11 33.78
CA ASP A 200 11.26 -24.01 32.85
C ASP A 200 12.59 -24.29 32.16
N ASN A 201 12.75 -23.76 30.94
CA ASN A 201 13.99 -23.86 30.17
C ASN A 201 14.52 -25.31 29.99
N ASN A 202 13.61 -26.25 29.68
CA ASN A 202 13.87 -27.71 29.67
C ASN A 202 14.60 -28.24 28.41
N ASN A 203 15.63 -27.53 27.94
CA ASN A 203 16.31 -27.69 26.63
C ASN A 203 15.47 -27.35 25.39
N ASN A 204 14.15 -27.20 25.52
CA ASN A 204 13.26 -26.77 24.43
C ASN A 204 12.86 -25.28 24.53
N GLY A 205 13.48 -24.52 25.44
CA GLY A 205 13.18 -23.12 25.72
C GLY A 205 12.26 -22.93 26.93
N ARG A 206 11.86 -21.68 27.20
CA ARG A 206 10.99 -21.35 28.34
C ARG A 206 9.57 -21.90 28.18
N ALA A 207 8.97 -22.33 29.28
CA ALA A 207 7.60 -22.84 29.32
C ALA A 207 6.56 -21.72 29.24
N MET A 208 6.91 -20.49 29.64
CA MET A 208 6.07 -19.29 29.57
C MET A 208 6.84 -18.11 28.95
N LYS A 209 6.19 -17.32 28.08
CA LYS A 209 6.88 -16.30 27.27
C LYS A 209 6.99 -14.92 27.94
N TYR A 210 5.94 -14.45 28.62
CA TYR A 210 5.85 -13.04 29.03
C TYR A 210 6.25 -12.82 30.49
N GLN A 211 7.56 -12.70 30.73
CA GLN A 211 8.10 -12.29 32.02
C GLN A 211 7.73 -10.84 32.34
N GLN A 212 7.28 -10.59 33.56
CA GLN A 212 7.05 -9.27 34.13
C GLN A 212 8.33 -8.76 34.80
N THR A 213 8.39 -7.45 35.09
CA THR A 213 9.51 -6.90 35.85
C THR A 213 9.68 -7.65 37.18
N ASP A 214 10.91 -8.06 37.48
CA ASP A 214 11.26 -8.77 38.71
C ASP A 214 10.83 -7.95 39.94
N ASN A 215 10.20 -8.63 40.91
CA ASN A 215 9.57 -8.01 42.07
C ASN A 215 10.07 -8.68 43.36
N ASN A 216 10.85 -7.96 44.17
CA ASN A 216 11.36 -8.46 45.45
C ASN A 216 10.30 -8.52 46.57
N GLN A 217 9.07 -8.10 46.29
CA GLN A 217 7.88 -8.26 47.13
C GLN A 217 6.85 -9.18 46.44
N LEU A 218 7.28 -10.04 45.52
CA LEU A 218 6.38 -10.94 44.80
C LEU A 218 5.68 -11.90 45.78
N THR A 219 4.36 -11.91 45.75
CA THR A 219 3.49 -12.98 46.30
C THR A 219 2.78 -13.70 45.16
N VAL A 220 2.21 -14.87 45.45
CA VAL A 220 1.38 -15.64 44.51
C VAL A 220 0.23 -14.79 43.97
N GLU A 221 -0.47 -14.07 44.84
CA GLU A 221 -1.61 -13.21 44.48
C GLU A 221 -1.17 -12.02 43.64
N SER A 222 -0.02 -11.41 43.95
CA SER A 222 0.48 -10.26 43.19
C SER A 222 0.80 -10.62 41.74
N CYS A 223 1.35 -11.81 41.50
CA CYS A 223 1.62 -12.30 40.14
C CYS A 223 0.31 -12.62 39.41
N ILE A 224 -0.60 -13.37 40.04
CA ILE A 224 -1.90 -13.69 39.45
C ILE A 224 -2.69 -12.41 39.12
N SER A 225 -2.71 -11.45 40.03
CA SER A 225 -3.38 -10.15 39.81
C SER A 225 -2.78 -9.39 38.63
N THR A 226 -1.46 -9.45 38.46
CA THR A 226 -0.76 -8.86 37.31
C THR A 226 -1.20 -9.54 36.02
N CYS A 227 -1.20 -10.88 35.99
CA CYS A 227 -1.61 -11.64 34.80
C CYS A 227 -3.10 -11.44 34.46
N ILE A 228 -4.00 -11.37 35.45
CA ILE A 228 -5.41 -11.01 35.24
C ILE A 228 -5.54 -9.62 34.63
N THR A 229 -4.80 -8.63 35.14
CA THR A 229 -4.84 -7.25 34.62
C THR A 229 -4.37 -7.18 33.17
N LEU A 230 -3.42 -8.04 32.80
CA LEU A 230 -2.90 -8.17 31.43
C LEU A 230 -3.76 -9.08 30.54
N GLY A 231 -4.82 -9.70 31.07
CA GLY A 231 -5.76 -10.53 30.33
C GLY A 231 -5.35 -12.00 30.12
N TYR A 232 -4.39 -12.49 30.89
CA TYR A 232 -3.85 -13.85 30.80
C TYR A 232 -4.53 -14.83 31.77
N SER A 233 -4.65 -16.10 31.34
CA SER A 233 -5.28 -17.20 32.10
C SER A 233 -4.31 -18.10 32.87
N VAL A 234 -2.99 -17.89 32.73
CA VAL A 234 -1.92 -18.65 33.40
C VAL A 234 -0.89 -17.68 33.99
N ALA A 235 -0.48 -17.94 35.23
CA ALA A 235 0.57 -17.23 35.95
C ALA A 235 1.64 -18.25 36.40
N GLY A 236 2.91 -17.92 36.24
CA GLY A 236 4.03 -18.75 36.65
C GLY A 236 5.06 -17.96 37.44
N MET A 237 5.56 -18.54 38.53
CA MET A 237 6.52 -17.87 39.41
C MET A 237 7.83 -18.63 39.43
N GLU A 238 8.96 -17.91 39.28
CA GLU A 238 10.33 -18.47 39.26
C GLU A 238 11.24 -17.69 40.23
N TYR A 239 12.26 -18.37 40.79
CA TYR A 239 13.33 -17.77 41.63
C TYR A 239 12.87 -16.92 42.84
N ALA A 240 11.64 -17.05 43.32
CA ALA A 240 11.03 -16.22 44.38
C ALA A 240 10.55 -14.80 43.99
N TYR A 241 11.06 -14.22 42.92
CA TYR A 241 10.80 -12.82 42.56
C TYR A 241 10.39 -12.59 41.10
N GLN A 242 10.37 -13.63 40.26
CA GLN A 242 9.97 -13.50 38.86
C GLN A 242 8.53 -13.97 38.65
N CYS A 243 7.79 -13.21 37.84
CA CYS A 243 6.41 -13.51 37.48
C CYS A 243 6.30 -13.60 35.95
N PHE A 244 5.62 -14.62 35.45
CA PHE A 244 5.37 -14.87 34.04
C PHE A 244 3.86 -14.98 33.81
N CYS A 245 3.37 -14.36 32.74
CA CYS A 245 1.97 -14.42 32.34
C CYS A 245 1.85 -15.07 30.95
N ASP A 246 0.90 -15.98 30.76
CA ASP A 246 0.60 -16.59 29.46
C ASP A 246 -0.83 -17.17 29.49
N ASP A 247 -1.29 -17.78 28.40
CA ASP A 247 -2.59 -18.49 28.38
C ASP A 247 -2.46 -20.01 28.45
N PHE A 248 -1.23 -20.51 28.39
CA PHE A 248 -0.89 -21.94 28.34
C PHE A 248 0.61 -22.13 28.56
N LEU A 249 1.05 -23.37 28.75
CA LEU A 249 2.47 -23.73 28.73
C LEU A 249 2.91 -24.14 27.32
N ARG A 250 4.16 -23.86 26.98
CA ARG A 250 4.75 -24.11 25.64
C ARG A 250 5.90 -25.10 25.71
N ASN A 251 6.49 -25.42 24.56
CA ASN A 251 7.76 -26.16 24.45
C ASN A 251 7.75 -27.55 25.10
N ALA A 252 6.60 -28.22 25.06
CA ALA A 252 6.39 -29.50 25.72
C ALA A 252 6.85 -29.47 27.19
N ALA A 253 6.51 -28.39 27.91
CA ALA A 253 6.80 -28.28 29.34
C ALA A 253 6.35 -29.56 30.05
N THR A 254 7.20 -30.09 30.91
CA THR A 254 6.90 -31.29 31.69
C THR A 254 6.75 -30.93 33.15
N SER A 255 5.84 -31.62 33.84
CA SER A 255 5.71 -31.49 35.29
C SER A 255 7.01 -31.93 35.98
N ALA A 256 7.46 -31.14 36.94
CA ALA A 256 8.55 -31.47 37.84
C ALA A 256 7.98 -32.06 39.15
N SER A 257 8.86 -32.53 40.04
CA SER A 257 8.43 -32.87 41.39
C SER A 257 7.95 -31.61 42.11
N GLU A 258 6.88 -31.70 42.90
CA GLU A 258 6.39 -30.58 43.72
C GLU A 258 7.47 -30.05 44.67
N SER A 259 8.37 -30.92 45.14
CA SER A 259 9.52 -30.55 45.96
C SER A 259 10.54 -29.67 45.23
N ASP A 260 10.52 -29.62 43.91
CA ASP A 260 11.48 -28.81 43.13
C ASP A 260 11.08 -27.34 43.10
N CYS A 261 9.80 -27.01 43.30
CA CYS A 261 9.31 -25.64 43.40
C CYS A 261 9.40 -25.14 44.85
N SER A 262 10.61 -25.17 45.42
CA SER A 262 10.83 -24.95 46.84
C SER A 262 11.22 -23.53 47.24
N ALA A 263 11.35 -22.59 46.31
CA ALA A 263 11.75 -21.22 46.61
C ALA A 263 10.58 -20.47 47.28
N ALA A 264 10.81 -19.94 48.48
CA ALA A 264 9.83 -19.12 49.17
C ALA A 264 9.65 -17.79 48.44
N CYS A 265 8.41 -17.33 48.22
CA CYS A 265 8.14 -16.06 47.54
C CYS A 265 8.76 -14.88 48.29
N ALA A 266 9.35 -13.92 47.56
CA ALA A 266 10.10 -12.81 48.16
C ALA A 266 9.22 -11.88 49.02
N GLY A 267 7.95 -11.71 48.65
CA GLY A 267 6.96 -10.93 49.40
C GLY A 267 6.17 -11.70 50.45
N ASN A 268 6.22 -13.05 50.43
CA ASN A 268 5.59 -13.88 51.44
C ASN A 268 6.35 -15.22 51.61
N PRO A 269 7.16 -15.38 52.68
CA PRO A 269 7.97 -16.58 52.86
C PRO A 269 7.16 -17.86 53.15
N ASN A 270 5.84 -17.73 53.37
CA ASN A 270 4.94 -18.87 53.57
C ASN A 270 4.36 -19.41 52.26
N GLU A 271 4.67 -18.79 51.12
CA GLU A 271 4.25 -19.22 49.79
C GLU A 271 5.44 -19.72 48.97
N LEU A 272 5.19 -20.61 48.00
CA LEU A 272 6.21 -21.14 47.10
C LEU A 272 6.08 -20.52 45.70
N CYS A 273 7.19 -20.00 45.19
CA CYS A 273 7.33 -19.26 43.93
C CYS A 273 8.40 -19.90 43.03
N GLY A 274 8.22 -21.20 42.77
CA GLY A 274 9.07 -21.95 41.85
C GLY A 274 10.45 -22.28 42.44
N ALA A 275 11.46 -22.32 41.59
CA ALA A 275 12.90 -22.40 41.90
C ALA A 275 13.67 -22.15 40.58
N GLY A 276 14.99 -22.32 40.57
CA GLY A 276 15.73 -22.15 39.31
C GLY A 276 15.34 -23.18 38.26
N ASN A 277 14.93 -22.72 37.06
CA ASN A 277 14.35 -23.53 35.99
C ASN A 277 13.09 -24.31 36.45
N ARG A 278 12.30 -23.75 37.38
CA ARG A 278 11.07 -24.35 37.92
C ARG A 278 10.00 -23.30 38.13
N LEU A 279 8.85 -23.47 37.48
CA LEU A 279 7.69 -22.60 37.61
C LEU A 279 6.65 -23.20 38.55
N SER A 280 6.27 -22.45 39.57
CA SER A 280 4.99 -22.68 40.27
C SER A 280 3.86 -22.09 39.43
N VAL A 281 3.04 -22.94 38.81
CA VAL A 281 2.04 -22.51 37.82
C VAL A 281 0.64 -22.47 38.44
N TYR A 282 -0.08 -21.37 38.22
CA TYR A 282 -1.47 -21.15 38.61
C TYR A 282 -2.30 -20.81 37.37
N SER A 283 -3.55 -21.26 37.31
CA SER A 283 -4.44 -20.95 36.18
C SER A 283 -5.91 -21.03 36.58
N ASN A 284 -6.75 -20.25 35.90
CA ASN A 284 -8.20 -20.36 35.98
C ASN A 284 -8.81 -21.38 34.99
N ASN A 285 -8.00 -22.00 34.14
CA ASN A 285 -8.46 -23.04 33.23
C ASN A 285 -8.70 -24.36 33.98
N THR A 286 -9.78 -25.07 33.65
CA THR A 286 -10.09 -26.37 34.27
C THR A 286 -8.97 -27.39 34.02
N VAL A 287 -8.47 -27.42 32.78
CA VAL A 287 -7.31 -28.21 32.35
C VAL A 287 -6.23 -27.25 31.85
N LEU A 288 -5.01 -27.37 32.37
CA LEU A 288 -3.89 -26.57 31.90
C LEU A 288 -3.43 -27.10 30.54
N THR A 289 -3.53 -26.27 29.50
CA THR A 289 -3.06 -26.61 28.15
C THR A 289 -1.53 -26.53 28.09
N VAL A 290 -0.90 -27.59 27.58
CA VAL A 290 0.54 -27.64 27.31
C VAL A 290 0.73 -27.94 25.84
N TYR A 291 1.32 -27.01 25.11
CA TYR A 291 1.62 -27.21 23.69
C TYR A 291 2.96 -27.93 23.50
N PRO A 292 3.08 -28.76 22.44
CA PRO A 292 4.34 -29.39 22.07
C PRO A 292 5.39 -28.34 21.66
N VAL A 293 6.63 -28.78 21.47
CA VAL A 293 7.67 -27.96 20.84
C VAL A 293 7.15 -27.52 19.47
N PRO A 294 7.13 -26.21 19.17
CA PRO A 294 6.65 -25.71 17.89
C PRO A 294 7.44 -26.36 16.75
N SER A 295 6.75 -26.71 15.68
CA SER A 295 7.38 -27.26 14.48
C SER A 295 6.94 -26.49 13.25
N VAL A 296 7.76 -26.45 12.20
CA VAL A 296 7.33 -25.84 10.94
C VAL A 296 6.12 -26.59 10.39
N GLN A 297 5.11 -25.84 9.94
CA GLN A 297 3.94 -26.42 9.30
C GLN A 297 4.28 -26.88 7.87
N LYS A 298 4.46 -28.19 7.66
CA LYS A 298 4.78 -28.77 6.34
C LYS A 298 3.58 -29.41 5.63
N THR A 299 2.49 -29.64 6.36
CA THR A 299 1.27 -30.30 5.89
C THR A 299 0.04 -29.46 6.22
N ASN A 300 -1.12 -29.84 5.68
CA ASN A 300 -2.37 -29.07 5.84
C ASN A 300 -2.25 -27.62 5.35
N LEU A 301 -1.44 -27.40 4.31
CA LEU A 301 -1.29 -26.12 3.64
C LEU A 301 -2.42 -25.96 2.60
N PRO A 302 -2.95 -24.75 2.38
CA PRO A 302 -3.96 -24.49 1.36
C PRO A 302 -3.44 -24.77 -0.07
N GLY A 303 -4.30 -25.29 -0.94
CA GLY A 303 -4.01 -25.46 -2.36
C GLY A 303 -2.74 -26.27 -2.63
N SER A 304 -1.85 -25.71 -3.46
CA SER A 304 -0.59 -26.34 -3.88
C SER A 304 0.65 -25.72 -3.20
N TRP A 305 0.47 -25.10 -2.03
CA TRP A 305 1.57 -24.55 -1.26
C TRP A 305 2.43 -25.66 -0.62
N GLN A 306 3.74 -25.45 -0.61
CA GLN A 306 4.69 -26.33 0.05
C GLN A 306 5.70 -25.51 0.87
N TYR A 307 6.11 -26.06 2.02
CA TYR A 307 7.25 -25.51 2.76
C TYR A 307 8.54 -25.82 2.01
N THR A 308 9.36 -24.79 1.80
CA THR A 308 10.62 -24.89 1.04
C THR A 308 11.83 -24.97 1.96
N GLY A 309 11.84 -24.23 3.06
CA GLY A 309 12.94 -24.25 4.02
C GLY A 309 13.03 -22.97 4.85
N CYS A 310 14.01 -22.93 5.75
CA CYS A 310 14.38 -21.70 6.46
C CYS A 310 15.26 -20.83 5.56
N LEU A 311 14.77 -19.65 5.19
CA LEU A 311 15.44 -18.73 4.25
C LEU A 311 16.06 -17.55 5.01
N ALA A 312 17.28 -17.14 4.64
CA ALA A 312 17.87 -15.91 5.17
C ALA A 312 17.06 -14.69 4.72
N ASP A 313 16.83 -13.74 5.64
CA ASP A 313 16.21 -12.45 5.35
C ASP A 313 16.89 -11.36 6.18
N ASP A 314 17.22 -10.23 5.57
CA ASP A 314 17.81 -9.09 6.28
C ASP A 314 17.12 -7.80 5.85
N ALA A 315 17.06 -6.80 6.74
CA ALA A 315 16.43 -5.52 6.46
C ALA A 315 17.05 -4.78 5.26
N GLN A 316 18.33 -5.03 4.97
CA GLN A 316 19.03 -4.44 3.82
C GLN A 316 18.83 -5.24 2.53
N THR A 317 18.54 -6.53 2.65
CA THR A 317 18.37 -7.47 1.53
C THR A 317 17.16 -8.35 1.81
N ARG A 318 15.97 -7.75 1.75
CA ARG A 318 14.71 -8.46 1.95
C ARG A 318 14.53 -9.51 0.87
N ALA A 319 14.26 -10.75 1.29
CA ALA A 319 14.01 -11.88 0.40
C ALA A 319 12.68 -11.73 -0.36
N LEU A 320 11.67 -11.18 0.31
CA LEU A 320 10.35 -10.92 -0.23
C LEU A 320 9.94 -9.46 0.09
N PRO A 321 9.39 -8.71 -0.88
CA PRO A 321 9.27 -7.26 -0.76
C PRO A 321 8.05 -6.80 0.07
N TYR A 322 6.99 -7.59 0.20
CA TYR A 322 5.72 -7.11 0.78
C TYR A 322 5.48 -7.65 2.18
N GLN A 323 5.79 -6.84 3.20
CA GLN A 323 5.53 -7.17 4.60
C GLN A 323 4.10 -6.84 5.03
N ILE A 324 3.46 -7.77 5.74
CA ILE A 324 2.18 -7.69 6.41
C ILE A 324 2.41 -8.00 7.89
N ILE A 325 1.89 -7.17 8.79
CA ILE A 325 2.00 -7.38 10.24
C ILE A 325 0.71 -8.02 10.77
N LEU A 326 0.80 -9.24 11.27
CA LEU A 326 -0.30 -10.07 11.79
C LEU A 326 -0.09 -10.36 13.29
N THR A 327 -0.24 -9.34 14.14
CA THR A 327 0.11 -9.40 15.58
C THR A 327 -0.60 -10.49 16.39
N LYS A 328 -1.79 -10.94 15.96
CA LYS A 328 -2.60 -11.90 16.74
C LYS A 328 -2.97 -13.19 15.99
N ASN A 329 -2.86 -13.20 14.67
CA ASN A 329 -3.40 -14.26 13.84
C ASN A 329 -2.42 -14.71 12.75
N ASN A 330 -1.12 -14.44 12.91
CA ASN A 330 -0.14 -14.95 11.97
C ASN A 330 -0.10 -16.48 12.05
N THR A 331 -0.40 -17.14 10.95
CA THR A 331 -0.22 -18.59 10.76
C THR A 331 0.29 -18.79 9.35
N ALA A 332 0.98 -19.91 9.09
CA ALA A 332 1.46 -20.22 7.74
C ALA A 332 0.30 -20.15 6.73
N ASN A 333 -0.85 -20.75 7.05
CA ASN A 333 -2.02 -20.74 6.19
C ASN A 333 -2.58 -19.34 5.94
N ASN A 334 -2.74 -18.51 6.98
CA ASN A 334 -3.25 -17.14 6.80
C ASN A 334 -2.32 -16.30 5.92
N CYS A 335 -1.00 -16.40 6.16
CA CYS A 335 -0.01 -15.66 5.39
C CYS A 335 -0.04 -16.06 3.90
N ILE A 336 0.11 -17.35 3.60
CA ILE A 336 0.23 -17.80 2.20
C ILE A 336 -1.12 -17.77 1.45
N SER A 337 -2.25 -17.88 2.15
CA SER A 337 -3.57 -17.57 1.57
C SER A 337 -3.69 -16.10 1.18
N GLN A 338 -3.20 -15.17 2.01
CA GLN A 338 -3.18 -13.75 1.68
C GLN A 338 -2.26 -13.47 0.47
N CYS A 339 -1.07 -14.08 0.41
CA CYS A 339 -0.16 -13.92 -0.73
C CYS A 339 -0.80 -14.42 -2.03
N SER A 340 -1.34 -15.65 -2.02
CA SER A 340 -1.97 -16.22 -3.22
C SER A 340 -3.26 -15.50 -3.64
N ALA A 341 -4.01 -14.89 -2.72
CA ALA A 341 -5.16 -14.06 -3.05
C ALA A 341 -4.80 -12.79 -3.84
N PHE A 342 -3.55 -12.33 -3.75
CA PHE A 342 -3.01 -11.22 -4.53
C PHE A 342 -2.10 -11.69 -5.69
N GLY A 343 -2.08 -12.99 -5.99
CA GLY A 343 -1.32 -13.56 -7.11
C GLY A 343 0.17 -13.77 -6.83
N TYR A 344 0.63 -13.68 -5.59
CA TYR A 344 2.01 -13.95 -5.20
C TYR A 344 2.26 -15.44 -4.94
N SER A 345 3.31 -15.97 -5.57
CA SER A 345 3.64 -17.40 -5.57
C SER A 345 4.65 -17.80 -4.48
N SER A 346 5.13 -16.83 -3.71
CA SER A 346 6.01 -17.00 -2.57
C SER A 346 5.47 -16.32 -1.32
N GLY A 347 5.63 -17.00 -0.18
CA GLY A 347 5.25 -16.49 1.13
C GLY A 347 6.29 -16.84 2.19
N GLY A 348 6.54 -15.94 3.13
CA GLY A 348 7.51 -16.11 4.20
C GLY A 348 6.97 -15.59 5.52
N LEU A 349 7.35 -16.20 6.64
CA LEU A 349 6.96 -15.72 7.96
C LEU A 349 8.19 -15.41 8.79
N GLU A 350 8.25 -14.24 9.43
CA GLU A 350 9.35 -13.75 10.26
C GLU A 350 8.84 -13.32 11.65
N TYR A 351 9.71 -13.37 12.67
CA TYR A 351 9.45 -12.87 14.03
C TYR A 351 8.15 -13.36 14.71
N GLY A 352 7.54 -14.44 14.23
CA GLY A 352 6.27 -14.96 14.73
C GLY A 352 5.03 -14.19 14.28
N GLU A 353 5.13 -12.91 13.92
CA GLU A 353 4.00 -12.02 13.60
C GLU A 353 4.06 -11.37 12.22
N GLU A 354 5.19 -11.47 11.54
CA GLU A 354 5.35 -10.87 10.21
C GLU A 354 5.09 -11.91 9.13
N CYS A 355 4.38 -11.49 8.10
CA CYS A 355 4.11 -12.26 6.90
C CYS A 355 4.66 -11.48 5.70
N PHE A 356 5.38 -12.14 4.82
CA PHE A 356 5.97 -11.54 3.63
C PHE A 356 5.45 -12.24 2.39
N CYS A 357 5.09 -11.47 1.37
CA CYS A 357 4.65 -11.97 0.06
C CYS A 357 5.59 -11.49 -1.04
N GLY A 358 5.71 -12.29 -2.10
CA GLY A 358 6.47 -11.97 -3.30
C GLY A 358 6.48 -13.14 -4.26
N ASP A 359 7.52 -13.23 -5.08
CA ASP A 359 7.73 -14.32 -6.03
C ASP A 359 9.14 -14.91 -5.90
N PRO A 360 9.39 -16.11 -6.47
CA PRO A 360 10.73 -16.70 -6.48
C PRO A 360 11.80 -15.80 -7.13
N GLY A 361 11.40 -14.93 -8.06
CA GLY A 361 12.28 -13.93 -8.68
C GLY A 361 12.81 -12.88 -7.70
N ASP A 362 12.03 -12.53 -6.67
CA ASP A 362 12.46 -11.59 -5.62
C ASP A 362 13.58 -12.19 -4.79
N VAL A 363 13.42 -13.47 -4.40
CA VAL A 363 14.43 -14.23 -3.65
C VAL A 363 15.73 -14.35 -4.45
N ALA A 364 15.62 -14.64 -5.76
CA ALA A 364 16.76 -14.71 -6.65
C ALA A 364 17.47 -13.36 -6.80
N THR A 365 16.71 -12.26 -6.91
CA THR A 365 17.25 -10.89 -7.02
C THR A 365 17.94 -10.45 -5.74
N ALA A 366 17.39 -10.81 -4.57
CA ALA A 366 17.99 -10.54 -3.28
C ALA A 366 19.28 -11.34 -3.02
N GLY A 367 19.51 -12.44 -3.76
CA GLY A 367 20.72 -13.27 -3.64
C GLY A 367 20.81 -14.06 -2.34
N VAL A 368 19.72 -14.17 -1.57
CA VAL A 368 19.67 -14.87 -0.29
C VAL A 368 19.54 -16.39 -0.49
N GLN A 369 19.93 -17.17 0.52
CA GLN A 369 19.98 -18.64 0.45
C GLN A 369 19.25 -19.28 1.63
N LEU A 370 18.89 -20.55 1.46
CA LEU A 370 18.40 -21.38 2.57
C LEU A 370 19.52 -21.58 3.61
N VAL A 371 19.13 -21.59 4.87
CA VAL A 371 20.01 -21.77 6.04
C VAL A 371 19.59 -23.01 6.83
N GLN A 372 20.21 -23.23 8.00
CA GLN A 372 19.83 -24.32 8.87
C GLN A 372 18.39 -24.16 9.36
N GLU A 373 17.61 -25.25 9.34
CA GLU A 373 16.21 -25.25 9.79
C GLU A 373 16.06 -24.76 11.24
N SER A 374 17.06 -24.99 12.09
CA SER A 374 17.09 -24.54 13.49
C SER A 374 17.16 -23.03 13.66
N ASP A 375 17.53 -22.28 12.61
CA ASP A 375 17.54 -20.82 12.66
C ASP A 375 16.11 -20.23 12.64
N CYS A 376 15.15 -20.97 12.09
CA CYS A 376 13.73 -20.67 12.18
C CYS A 376 13.18 -21.30 13.46
N ASN A 377 13.13 -20.52 14.54
CA ASN A 377 12.86 -21.00 15.90
C ASN A 377 11.79 -20.20 16.66
N MET A 378 11.05 -19.32 15.98
CA MET A 378 10.01 -18.50 16.60
C MET A 378 8.62 -19.05 16.31
N GLY A 379 7.82 -19.24 17.36
CA GLY A 379 6.43 -19.67 17.24
C GLY A 379 5.51 -18.58 16.68
N CYS A 380 4.49 -18.98 15.92
CA CYS A 380 3.50 -18.07 15.34
C CYS A 380 2.60 -17.43 16.39
N THR A 381 2.20 -16.16 16.18
CA THR A 381 1.23 -15.48 17.06
C THR A 381 -0.18 -16.07 16.97
N GLY A 382 -0.59 -16.54 15.79
CA GLY A 382 -1.90 -17.17 15.56
C GLY A 382 -1.95 -18.66 15.84
N ASN A 383 -0.81 -19.33 16.01
CA ASN A 383 -0.74 -20.73 16.39
C ASN A 383 0.60 -21.08 17.06
N ALA A 384 0.56 -21.25 18.39
CA ALA A 384 1.74 -21.54 19.19
C ALA A 384 2.39 -22.90 18.91
N THR A 385 1.73 -23.82 18.19
CA THR A 385 2.30 -25.13 17.83
C THR A 385 3.12 -25.09 16.54
N THR A 386 3.14 -23.97 15.83
CA THR A 386 3.81 -23.82 14.54
C THR A 386 4.91 -22.77 14.56
N ILE A 387 5.97 -22.97 13.77
CA ILE A 387 7.06 -21.99 13.60
C ILE A 387 6.73 -21.01 12.47
N CYS A 388 6.98 -19.72 12.72
CA CYS A 388 6.80 -18.58 11.83
C CYS A 388 8.11 -17.77 11.77
N GLY A 389 9.17 -18.41 11.28
CA GLY A 389 10.48 -17.81 11.08
C GLY A 389 11.36 -17.77 12.31
N GLY A 390 12.29 -16.82 12.31
CA GLY A 390 13.26 -16.54 13.35
C GLY A 390 13.81 -15.13 13.19
N SER A 391 14.84 -14.78 13.96
CA SER A 391 15.49 -13.48 13.80
C SER A 391 16.24 -13.43 12.47
N ARG A 392 15.82 -12.60 11.51
CA ARG A 392 16.43 -12.49 10.18
C ARG A 392 16.27 -13.77 9.35
N ARG A 393 15.13 -14.46 9.54
CA ARG A 393 14.89 -15.81 9.01
C ARG A 393 13.42 -16.02 8.68
N LEU A 394 13.13 -16.34 7.41
CA LEU A 394 11.79 -16.66 6.95
C LEU A 394 11.55 -18.16 6.99
N SER A 395 10.46 -18.59 7.62
CA SER A 395 9.86 -19.87 7.24
C SER A 395 9.25 -19.70 5.85
N TYR A 396 9.92 -20.22 4.82
CA TYR A 396 9.65 -19.91 3.42
C TYR A 396 8.80 -21.00 2.74
N TYR A 397 7.78 -20.56 2.02
CA TYR A 397 6.80 -21.37 1.32
C TYR A 397 6.72 -20.96 -0.14
N THR A 398 6.52 -21.94 -1.03
CA THR A 398 6.37 -21.72 -2.47
C THR A 398 5.13 -22.41 -2.99
N TRP A 399 4.54 -21.85 -4.04
CA TRP A 399 3.44 -22.46 -4.78
C TRP A 399 3.95 -23.43 -5.84
N ASN A 400 3.43 -24.66 -5.85
CA ASN A 400 3.80 -25.71 -6.83
C ASN A 400 2.58 -26.16 -7.69
N GLY A 401 1.55 -25.32 -7.79
CA GLY A 401 0.36 -25.57 -8.61
C GLY A 401 0.44 -24.88 -9.98
N PRO A 402 -0.68 -24.83 -10.71
CA PRO A 402 -0.80 -23.98 -11.90
C PRO A 402 -0.41 -22.53 -11.58
N PRO A 403 0.27 -21.81 -12.48
CA PRO A 403 0.71 -20.43 -12.23
C PRO A 403 -0.44 -19.56 -11.71
N LEU A 404 -0.20 -18.86 -10.60
CA LEU A 404 -1.15 -17.87 -10.07
C LEU A 404 -1.21 -16.63 -10.95
N THR A 405 -0.15 -16.36 -11.71
CA THR A 405 -0.07 -15.33 -12.75
C THR A 405 0.86 -15.85 -13.84
N GLN A 406 0.50 -15.65 -15.11
CA GLN A 406 1.38 -15.93 -16.23
C GLN A 406 1.28 -14.81 -17.28
N TRP A 407 2.44 -14.26 -17.63
CA TRP A 407 2.55 -13.24 -18.67
C TRP A 407 3.18 -13.82 -19.93
N SER A 408 2.78 -13.28 -21.07
CA SER A 408 3.44 -13.52 -22.36
C SER A 408 4.41 -12.38 -22.67
N TYR A 409 5.47 -12.66 -23.41
CA TYR A 409 6.44 -11.65 -23.85
C TYR A 409 6.53 -11.70 -25.38
N ALA A 410 6.01 -10.67 -26.04
CA ALA A 410 6.00 -10.62 -27.49
C ALA A 410 7.35 -10.09 -28.03
N SER A 411 7.68 -10.46 -29.28
CA SER A 411 8.86 -9.97 -29.98
C SER A 411 8.59 -9.81 -31.48
N GLY A 412 9.41 -9.02 -32.16
CA GLY A 412 9.22 -8.69 -33.58
C GLY A 412 7.84 -8.07 -33.83
N ASN A 413 7.17 -8.47 -34.91
CA ASN A 413 5.83 -7.95 -35.26
C ASN A 413 4.77 -8.23 -34.18
N ALA A 414 4.90 -9.30 -33.40
CA ALA A 414 3.94 -9.59 -32.34
C ALA A 414 4.00 -8.58 -31.18
N ALA A 415 5.10 -7.84 -31.02
CA ALA A 415 5.25 -6.82 -29.99
C ALA A 415 4.64 -5.47 -30.37
N GLY A 416 4.20 -5.28 -31.61
CA GLY A 416 3.87 -3.95 -32.14
C GLY A 416 5.10 -3.04 -32.20
N GLN A 417 4.89 -1.74 -32.36
CA GLN A 417 5.99 -0.77 -32.42
C GLN A 417 5.53 0.65 -32.04
N TYR A 418 6.34 1.38 -31.27
CA TYR A 418 6.21 2.84 -31.17
C TYR A 418 6.82 3.54 -32.38
N GLN A 419 6.11 4.49 -32.96
CA GLN A 419 6.57 5.30 -34.09
C GLN A 419 6.32 6.78 -33.79
N PHE A 420 7.32 7.61 -34.06
CA PHE A 420 7.14 9.05 -34.08
C PHE A 420 6.11 9.43 -35.16
N LEU A 421 5.09 10.18 -34.77
CA LEU A 421 4.03 10.63 -35.68
C LEU A 421 4.35 12.01 -36.24
N ILE A 422 4.50 13.00 -35.35
CA ILE A 422 4.75 14.40 -35.68
C ILE A 422 5.23 15.14 -34.41
N GLY A 423 5.93 16.27 -34.57
CA GLY A 423 6.17 17.18 -33.44
C GLY A 423 4.85 17.80 -32.99
N GLY A 424 4.66 18.01 -31.68
CA GLY A 424 3.50 18.74 -31.17
C GLY A 424 3.76 20.21 -30.99
N VAL A 425 2.67 20.94 -30.84
CA VAL A 425 2.62 22.40 -30.62
C VAL A 425 2.26 22.75 -29.17
N VAL A 426 1.68 21.79 -28.43
CA VAL A 426 1.32 21.85 -27.00
C VAL A 426 1.48 20.46 -26.37
N VAL A 427 1.37 20.38 -25.03
CA VAL A 427 1.44 19.13 -24.25
C VAL A 427 0.03 18.75 -23.78
N PRO A 428 -0.86 18.25 -24.67
CA PRO A 428 -2.30 18.24 -24.44
C PRO A 428 -2.71 17.55 -23.13
N LEU A 429 -3.53 18.23 -22.34
CA LEU A 429 -4.17 17.67 -21.14
C LEU A 429 -5.45 16.89 -21.47
N VAL A 430 -6.05 17.17 -22.62
CA VAL A 430 -7.19 16.42 -23.16
C VAL A 430 -6.95 16.13 -24.63
N THR A 431 -7.06 14.85 -25.00
CA THR A 431 -6.90 14.38 -26.37
C THR A 431 -8.14 13.60 -26.80
N GLN A 432 -8.72 13.95 -27.95
CA GLN A 432 -9.99 13.35 -28.40
C GLN A 432 -10.05 13.18 -29.92
N ALA A 433 -10.39 11.98 -30.39
CA ALA A 433 -10.64 11.72 -31.82
C ALA A 433 -11.95 12.38 -32.27
N GLY A 434 -11.92 13.00 -33.45
CA GLY A 434 -13.08 13.57 -34.12
C GLY A 434 -13.55 12.71 -35.29
N ARG A 435 -14.86 12.67 -35.52
CA ARG A 435 -15.47 11.97 -36.67
C ARG A 435 -15.09 12.52 -38.04
N ASN A 436 -14.43 13.67 -38.06
CA ASN A 436 -13.84 14.30 -39.24
C ASN A 436 -12.45 13.74 -39.61
N GLY A 437 -11.98 12.70 -38.91
CA GLY A 437 -10.66 12.07 -39.15
C GLY A 437 -9.48 12.87 -38.59
N LYS A 438 -9.75 13.74 -37.61
CA LYS A 438 -8.77 14.63 -36.96
C LYS A 438 -8.78 14.40 -35.45
N VAL A 439 -7.81 14.98 -34.75
CA VAL A 439 -7.67 14.83 -33.29
C VAL A 439 -7.58 16.20 -32.64
N THR A 440 -8.41 16.43 -31.62
CA THR A 440 -8.37 17.67 -30.84
C THR A 440 -7.40 17.53 -29.66
N PHE A 441 -6.59 18.55 -29.47
CA PHE A 441 -5.57 18.69 -28.43
C PHE A 441 -5.94 19.94 -27.61
N LEU A 442 -6.29 19.78 -26.34
CA LEU A 442 -6.62 20.89 -25.45
C LEU A 442 -5.58 21.05 -24.37
N GLU A 443 -5.10 22.28 -24.22
CA GLU A 443 -4.12 22.68 -23.24
C GLU A 443 -4.60 23.89 -22.41
N LYS A 444 -3.89 24.20 -21.33
CA LYS A 444 -4.05 25.45 -20.54
C LYS A 444 -4.30 26.67 -21.42
N SER A 445 -5.14 27.58 -20.94
CA SER A 445 -5.41 28.87 -21.61
C SER A 445 -5.01 30.05 -20.74
N GLY A 446 -4.00 30.82 -21.19
CA GLY A 446 -3.52 32.01 -20.49
C GLY A 446 -2.65 31.73 -19.25
N THR A 447 -2.38 30.46 -18.95
CA THR A 447 -1.84 30.00 -17.67
C THR A 447 -0.67 29.02 -17.92
N GLY A 448 0.41 29.54 -18.49
CA GLY A 448 1.60 28.75 -18.80
C GLY A 448 2.63 29.57 -19.57
N PRO A 449 3.86 29.05 -19.77
CA PRO A 449 4.79 29.63 -20.73
C PRO A 449 4.15 29.87 -22.11
N PRO A 450 4.50 30.93 -22.86
CA PRO A 450 3.85 31.32 -24.12
C PRO A 450 3.75 30.25 -25.23
N ASN A 451 4.51 29.16 -25.14
CA ASN A 451 4.52 28.05 -26.10
C ASN A 451 3.89 26.76 -25.54
N THR A 452 3.15 26.85 -24.44
CA THR A 452 2.55 25.70 -23.71
C THR A 452 1.04 25.83 -23.56
N THR A 453 0.38 26.72 -24.31
CA THR A 453 -1.04 27.04 -24.10
C THR A 453 -1.82 27.04 -25.41
N GLY A 454 -3.09 26.64 -25.38
CA GLY A 454 -4.01 26.76 -26.50
C GLY A 454 -4.79 25.48 -26.85
N ALA A 455 -5.67 25.60 -27.85
CA ALA A 455 -6.39 24.46 -28.40
C ALA A 455 -5.95 24.23 -29.84
N TYR A 456 -5.82 22.98 -30.26
CA TYR A 456 -5.35 22.62 -31.59
C TYR A 456 -6.10 21.43 -32.15
N GLU A 457 -6.24 21.40 -33.47
CA GLU A 457 -6.76 20.25 -34.21
C GLU A 457 -5.63 19.71 -35.11
N LEU A 458 -5.30 18.43 -34.93
CA LEU A 458 -4.32 17.69 -35.71
C LEU A 458 -4.99 16.98 -36.89
N ASP A 459 -4.60 17.33 -38.11
CA ASP A 459 -4.98 16.63 -39.33
C ASP A 459 -3.97 15.52 -39.69
N LEU A 460 -4.39 14.28 -39.49
CA LEU A 460 -3.60 13.08 -39.78
C LEU A 460 -3.29 12.90 -41.28
N ASN A 461 -3.97 13.61 -42.18
CA ASN A 461 -3.71 13.56 -43.61
C ASN A 461 -2.66 14.59 -44.07
N GLN A 462 -2.19 15.45 -43.16
CA GLN A 462 -1.19 16.48 -43.46
C GLN A 462 0.11 16.30 -42.67
N LEU A 463 0.41 15.10 -42.19
CA LEU A 463 1.61 14.81 -41.37
C LEU A 463 2.95 15.18 -42.05
N ASN A 464 2.99 15.26 -43.38
CA ASN A 464 4.14 15.72 -44.15
C ASN A 464 4.23 17.25 -44.33
N ASN A 465 3.21 17.99 -43.90
CA ASN A 465 3.12 19.44 -43.91
C ASN A 465 2.79 19.92 -42.51
N PHE A 466 3.80 20.13 -41.67
CA PHE A 466 3.63 20.50 -40.25
C PHE A 466 2.66 21.67 -40.04
N THR A 467 2.82 22.75 -40.80
CA THR A 467 1.94 23.93 -40.69
C THR A 467 0.52 23.63 -41.12
N GLY A 468 0.30 22.73 -42.08
CA GLY A 468 -1.04 22.28 -42.45
C GLY A 468 -1.64 21.27 -41.45
N ALA A 469 -0.81 20.42 -40.84
CA ALA A 469 -1.28 19.43 -39.87
C ALA A 469 -1.92 20.08 -38.64
N TRP A 470 -1.38 21.21 -38.18
CA TRP A 470 -1.81 21.86 -36.95
C TRP A 470 -2.68 23.09 -37.21
N ARG A 471 -3.98 22.96 -36.96
CA ARG A 471 -4.91 24.09 -36.94
C ARG A 471 -4.97 24.67 -35.53
N PRO A 472 -4.65 25.96 -35.33
CA PRO A 472 -4.88 26.63 -34.06
C PRO A 472 -6.38 26.91 -33.84
N MET A 473 -6.81 26.75 -32.59
CA MET A 473 -8.15 27.01 -32.07
C MET A 473 -8.04 27.78 -30.75
N HIS A 474 -9.14 28.38 -30.29
CA HIS A 474 -9.13 29.30 -29.16
C HIS A 474 -10.25 28.99 -28.17
N VAL A 475 -9.85 28.68 -26.94
CA VAL A 475 -10.73 28.66 -25.76
C VAL A 475 -10.57 29.98 -24.98
N LYS A 476 -11.69 30.54 -24.51
CA LYS A 476 -11.76 31.76 -23.70
C LYS A 476 -11.44 31.51 -22.23
N THR A 477 -11.71 30.32 -21.69
CA THR A 477 -11.41 29.98 -20.30
C THR A 477 -10.55 28.72 -20.19
N ASP A 478 -9.81 28.61 -19.08
CA ASP A 478 -8.81 27.56 -18.89
C ASP A 478 -9.41 26.16 -18.66
N VAL A 479 -9.13 25.25 -19.60
CA VAL A 479 -9.61 23.86 -19.63
C VAL A 479 -8.81 22.93 -18.72
N PHE A 480 -7.73 23.39 -18.08
CA PHE A 480 -6.92 22.53 -17.24
C PHE A 480 -7.78 21.81 -16.20
N CYS A 481 -7.69 20.48 -16.18
CA CYS A 481 -8.45 19.58 -15.29
C CYS A 481 -9.96 19.52 -15.55
N SER A 482 -10.38 19.74 -16.78
CA SER A 482 -11.75 19.53 -17.23
C SER A 482 -12.03 18.06 -17.58
N SER A 483 -13.28 17.75 -17.90
CA SER A 483 -13.68 16.50 -18.58
C SER A 483 -14.13 16.79 -20.01
N SER A 484 -14.14 15.77 -20.88
CA SER A 484 -14.62 15.90 -22.26
C SER A 484 -15.43 14.69 -22.73
N LEU A 485 -16.35 14.93 -23.66
CA LEU A 485 -17.17 13.89 -24.31
C LEU A 485 -17.44 14.24 -25.78
N THR A 486 -17.82 13.24 -26.58
CA THR A 486 -18.47 13.47 -27.88
C THR A 486 -19.99 13.41 -27.68
N LEU A 487 -20.69 14.45 -28.12
CA LEU A 487 -22.14 14.54 -28.04
C LEU A 487 -22.82 13.62 -29.06
N PRO A 488 -24.02 13.10 -28.74
CA PRO A 488 -24.77 12.20 -29.62
C PRO A 488 -25.50 12.93 -30.76
N ASP A 489 -25.28 14.23 -30.95
CA ASP A 489 -25.91 15.01 -32.02
C ASP A 489 -25.36 14.63 -33.41
N LYS A 490 -26.03 15.03 -34.50
CA LYS A 490 -25.61 14.64 -35.86
C LYS A 490 -24.27 15.22 -36.28
N VAL A 491 -23.82 16.29 -35.63
CA VAL A 491 -22.51 16.88 -35.90
C VAL A 491 -21.41 16.10 -35.20
N GLY A 492 -21.71 15.45 -34.07
CA GLY A 492 -20.71 14.79 -33.21
C GLY A 492 -19.85 15.83 -32.50
N ARG A 493 -20.49 16.89 -31.97
CA ARG A 493 -19.79 17.97 -31.28
C ARG A 493 -18.99 17.44 -30.10
N GLN A 494 -17.84 18.05 -29.84
CA GLN A 494 -17.09 17.78 -28.62
C GLN A 494 -17.53 18.79 -27.55
N ILE A 495 -17.74 18.30 -26.33
CA ILE A 495 -18.02 19.14 -25.17
C ILE A 495 -16.89 19.02 -24.17
N ASN A 496 -16.53 20.12 -23.53
CA ASN A 496 -15.54 20.20 -22.46
C ASN A 496 -16.15 20.91 -21.24
N LEU A 497 -15.99 20.33 -20.05
CA LEU A 497 -16.73 20.68 -18.83
C LEU A 497 -15.80 20.86 -17.63
N GLY A 498 -15.95 21.98 -16.92
CA GLY A 498 -15.10 22.34 -15.77
C GLY A 498 -13.78 23.00 -16.19
N GLY A 499 -12.85 23.16 -15.25
CA GLY A 499 -11.57 23.83 -15.53
C GLY A 499 -10.87 24.36 -14.28
N TRP A 500 -9.77 25.07 -14.49
CA TRP A 500 -8.81 25.44 -13.43
C TRP A 500 -9.33 26.34 -12.30
N ALA A 501 -9.84 27.53 -12.61
CA ALA A 501 -10.14 28.56 -11.61
C ALA A 501 -11.15 29.61 -12.11
N GLY A 502 -11.89 30.21 -11.17
CA GLY A 502 -12.88 31.25 -11.47
C GLY A 502 -13.95 30.73 -12.43
N ASP A 503 -14.31 31.54 -13.44
CA ASP A 503 -15.31 31.20 -14.45
C ASP A 503 -15.02 29.86 -15.17
N SER A 504 -13.75 29.45 -15.27
CA SER A 504 -13.39 28.23 -15.98
C SER A 504 -13.86 26.97 -15.25
N THR A 505 -13.97 27.00 -13.92
CA THR A 505 -14.54 25.90 -13.11
C THR A 505 -16.01 25.64 -13.46
N PHE A 506 -16.73 26.66 -13.91
CA PHE A 506 -18.11 26.55 -14.37
C PHE A 506 -18.23 26.29 -15.87
N GLY A 507 -17.09 26.16 -16.56
CA GLY A 507 -16.99 26.19 -18.01
C GLY A 507 -17.77 25.08 -18.71
N VAL A 508 -18.51 25.47 -19.75
CA VAL A 508 -19.11 24.58 -20.74
C VAL A 508 -18.66 25.07 -22.11
N ARG A 509 -17.86 24.27 -22.81
CA ARG A 509 -17.25 24.63 -24.09
C ARG A 509 -17.65 23.62 -25.15
N LEU A 510 -18.02 24.10 -26.33
CA LEU A 510 -18.49 23.26 -27.43
C LEU A 510 -17.65 23.47 -28.68
N TYR A 511 -17.30 22.39 -29.35
CA TYR A 511 -16.55 22.41 -30.61
C TYR A 511 -17.25 21.59 -31.70
N TRP A 512 -17.26 22.14 -32.91
CA TRP A 512 -17.84 21.54 -34.11
C TRP A 512 -16.72 20.95 -34.98
N PRO A 513 -16.58 19.62 -35.07
CA PRO A 513 -15.62 18.98 -35.97
C PRO A 513 -16.12 19.03 -37.42
N ASP A 514 -16.07 20.22 -38.02
CA ASP A 514 -16.63 20.55 -39.34
C ASP A 514 -15.61 20.48 -40.50
N GLY A 515 -14.33 20.27 -40.17
CA GLY A 515 -13.29 20.01 -41.17
C GLY A 515 -13.43 18.65 -41.85
N SER A 516 -12.53 18.38 -42.79
CA SER A 516 -12.40 17.07 -43.44
C SER A 516 -10.91 16.74 -43.65
N PRO A 517 -10.55 15.48 -43.97
CA PRO A 517 -9.17 15.14 -44.35
C PRO A 517 -8.54 16.14 -45.33
N GLY A 518 -7.42 16.76 -44.94
CA GLY A 518 -6.69 17.76 -45.73
C GLY A 518 -7.28 19.17 -45.74
N VAL A 519 -8.41 19.41 -45.06
CA VAL A 519 -9.12 20.71 -45.02
C VAL A 519 -9.42 21.08 -43.58
N TRP A 520 -8.93 22.23 -43.13
CA TRP A 520 -9.27 22.76 -41.81
C TRP A 520 -10.76 23.04 -41.68
N GLY A 521 -11.30 22.78 -40.49
CA GLY A 521 -12.61 23.30 -40.15
C GLY A 521 -12.64 24.82 -40.09
N VAL A 522 -13.83 25.40 -39.91
CA VAL A 522 -14.01 26.86 -39.83
C VAL A 522 -14.54 27.31 -38.49
N ASN A 523 -15.21 26.43 -37.75
CA ASN A 523 -15.73 26.73 -36.42
C ASN A 523 -14.65 26.56 -35.34
N ASP A 524 -14.65 27.46 -34.36
CA ASP A 524 -13.78 27.42 -33.18
C ASP A 524 -14.58 26.94 -31.95
N TRP A 525 -13.92 26.83 -30.78
CA TRP A 525 -14.61 26.56 -29.52
C TRP A 525 -15.56 27.71 -29.16
N GLN A 526 -16.78 27.36 -28.76
CA GLN A 526 -17.78 28.30 -28.25
C GLN A 526 -17.99 28.10 -26.76
N GLU A 527 -17.95 29.19 -26.02
CA GLU A 527 -18.22 29.22 -24.59
C GLU A 527 -18.68 30.61 -24.14
N ASN A 528 -19.59 30.63 -23.18
CA ASN A 528 -20.01 31.82 -22.44
C ASN A 528 -20.64 31.37 -21.11
N VAL A 529 -19.90 31.50 -20.02
CA VAL A 529 -20.30 31.08 -18.67
C VAL A 529 -21.58 31.77 -18.17
N ASN A 530 -21.88 32.96 -18.69
CA ASN A 530 -23.07 33.74 -18.31
C ASN A 530 -24.36 33.22 -18.97
N GLU A 531 -24.24 32.49 -20.08
CA GLU A 531 -25.37 31.90 -20.80
C GLU A 531 -25.49 30.41 -20.47
N VAL A 532 -24.35 29.72 -20.37
CA VAL A 532 -24.26 28.28 -20.16
C VAL A 532 -23.11 27.97 -19.21
N SER A 533 -23.44 27.40 -18.07
CA SER A 533 -22.48 27.01 -17.04
C SER A 533 -22.93 25.75 -16.32
N LEU A 534 -21.97 25.09 -15.68
CA LEU A 534 -22.27 24.12 -14.62
C LEU A 534 -22.99 24.81 -13.46
N GLN A 535 -23.81 24.08 -12.71
CA GLN A 535 -24.45 24.60 -11.50
C GLN A 535 -23.46 24.72 -10.34
N ALA A 536 -22.42 23.87 -10.32
CA ALA A 536 -21.30 23.96 -9.40
C ALA A 536 -19.99 24.04 -10.20
N GLY A 537 -19.06 24.89 -9.77
CA GLY A 537 -17.73 24.97 -10.35
C GLY A 537 -16.94 23.71 -10.02
N ARG A 538 -16.27 23.10 -11.00
CA ARG A 538 -15.58 21.82 -10.88
C ARG A 538 -14.19 21.82 -11.53
N TRP A 539 -13.22 21.38 -10.74
CA TRP A 539 -11.87 20.97 -11.12
C TRP A 539 -11.76 19.45 -10.94
N TYR A 540 -11.28 18.71 -11.94
CA TYR A 540 -11.27 17.23 -12.01
C TYR A 540 -12.65 16.52 -11.94
N PRO A 541 -13.72 16.99 -12.63
CA PRO A 541 -14.97 16.24 -12.72
C PRO A 541 -14.84 15.05 -13.67
N THR A 542 -15.69 14.03 -13.53
CA THR A 542 -15.98 13.08 -14.63
C THR A 542 -17.34 13.38 -15.24
N SER A 543 -17.47 13.19 -16.55
CA SER A 543 -18.75 13.24 -17.25
C SER A 543 -19.08 11.96 -18.02
N MET A 544 -20.38 11.68 -18.20
CA MET A 544 -20.88 10.50 -18.92
C MET A 544 -22.20 10.80 -19.64
N ILE A 545 -22.37 10.28 -20.86
CA ILE A 545 -23.69 10.26 -21.54
C ILE A 545 -24.59 9.20 -20.91
N MET A 546 -25.78 9.63 -20.47
CA MET A 546 -26.81 8.79 -19.86
C MET A 546 -27.69 8.09 -20.90
N THR A 547 -28.50 7.13 -20.45
CA THR A 547 -29.42 6.36 -21.30
C THR A 547 -30.47 7.21 -22.01
N ASN A 548 -30.89 8.32 -21.38
CA ASN A 548 -31.79 9.31 -21.95
C ASN A 548 -31.09 10.36 -22.83
N GLY A 549 -29.76 10.25 -23.03
CA GLY A 549 -28.94 11.18 -23.81
C GLY A 549 -28.46 12.42 -23.07
N SER A 550 -28.87 12.67 -21.82
CA SER A 550 -28.33 13.79 -21.03
C SER A 550 -26.91 13.48 -20.54
N ILE A 551 -26.21 14.48 -20.01
CA ILE A 551 -24.85 14.34 -19.50
C ILE A 551 -24.89 14.35 -17.97
N LEU A 552 -24.38 13.32 -17.33
CA LEU A 552 -24.12 13.31 -15.89
C LEU A 552 -22.72 13.87 -15.64
N VAL A 553 -22.58 14.82 -14.71
CA VAL A 553 -21.30 15.39 -14.25
C VAL A 553 -21.14 15.10 -12.77
N VAL A 554 -19.97 14.55 -12.38
CA VAL A 554 -19.74 13.97 -11.05
C VAL A 554 -18.46 14.51 -10.43
N GLY A 555 -18.57 14.99 -9.19
CA GLY A 555 -17.44 15.32 -8.33
C GLY A 555 -16.60 16.50 -8.80
N GLY A 556 -15.35 16.52 -8.34
CA GLY A 556 -14.39 17.60 -8.56
C GLY A 556 -14.15 18.44 -7.29
N GLU A 557 -13.38 19.50 -7.42
CA GLU A 557 -13.06 20.50 -6.40
C GLU A 557 -13.40 21.92 -6.89
N GLU A 558 -13.44 22.90 -5.98
CA GLU A 558 -13.71 24.32 -6.30
C GLU A 558 -12.56 25.04 -7.05
N GLY A 559 -11.56 24.28 -7.52
CA GLY A 559 -10.34 24.78 -8.14
C GLY A 559 -9.10 24.06 -7.59
N SER A 560 -7.91 24.52 -7.97
CA SER A 560 -6.66 23.85 -7.57
C SER A 560 -6.44 23.77 -6.06
N ASN A 561 -6.39 22.56 -5.51
CA ASN A 561 -6.31 22.28 -4.07
C ASN A 561 -7.46 22.93 -3.28
N GLY A 562 -8.64 23.00 -3.90
CA GLY A 562 -9.84 23.62 -3.34
C GLY A 562 -10.56 22.71 -2.37
N ALA A 563 -11.71 23.17 -1.87
CA ALA A 563 -12.63 22.28 -1.16
C ALA A 563 -13.26 21.28 -2.15
N PRO A 564 -13.61 20.05 -1.69
CA PRO A 564 -14.35 19.12 -2.53
C PRO A 564 -15.68 19.72 -2.99
N VAL A 565 -16.09 19.35 -4.19
CA VAL A 565 -17.42 19.56 -4.74
C VAL A 565 -18.12 18.20 -4.80
N PRO A 566 -18.60 17.68 -3.65
CA PRO A 566 -19.12 16.33 -3.52
C PRO A 566 -20.56 16.26 -4.02
N SER A 567 -20.78 16.57 -5.30
CA SER A 567 -22.11 16.66 -5.89
C SER A 567 -22.19 16.10 -7.31
N LEU A 568 -23.42 15.81 -7.73
CA LEU A 568 -23.81 15.41 -9.08
C LEU A 568 -24.68 16.49 -9.70
N GLU A 569 -24.60 16.65 -11.01
CA GLU A 569 -25.54 17.45 -11.79
C GLU A 569 -25.76 16.87 -13.19
N ILE A 570 -26.86 17.28 -13.83
CA ILE A 570 -27.22 16.87 -15.19
C ILE A 570 -27.11 18.06 -16.15
N LEU A 571 -26.59 17.85 -17.35
CA LEU A 571 -26.65 18.79 -18.47
C LEU A 571 -27.53 18.24 -19.62
N PRO A 572 -28.40 19.08 -20.22
CA PRO A 572 -28.78 20.42 -19.78
C PRO A 572 -29.36 20.39 -18.36
N PRO A 573 -29.32 21.50 -17.59
CA PRO A 573 -29.73 21.51 -16.19
C PRO A 573 -31.14 20.96 -15.97
N VAL A 574 -31.24 19.86 -15.21
CA VAL A 574 -32.50 19.28 -14.76
C VAL A 574 -32.46 19.15 -13.23
N GLY A 575 -33.18 20.04 -12.55
CA GLY A 575 -33.20 20.08 -11.09
C GLY A 575 -31.91 20.60 -10.47
N PRO A 576 -31.86 20.69 -9.12
CA PRO A 576 -30.68 21.15 -8.39
C PRO A 576 -29.56 20.10 -8.37
N ILE A 577 -28.35 20.52 -7.99
CA ILE A 577 -27.25 19.61 -7.68
C ILE A 577 -27.62 18.64 -6.55
N ILE A 578 -27.08 17.43 -6.59
CA ILE A 578 -27.32 16.39 -5.58
C ILE A 578 -26.05 16.16 -4.78
N PHE A 579 -26.12 16.31 -3.46
CA PHE A 579 -24.99 16.05 -2.56
C PHE A 579 -24.70 14.56 -2.40
N CYS A 580 -23.41 14.23 -2.29
CA CYS A 580 -22.87 12.89 -2.16
C CYS A 580 -21.96 12.77 -0.93
N ASP A 581 -22.46 12.16 0.15
CA ASP A 581 -21.69 11.93 1.38
C ASP A 581 -20.39 11.14 1.12
N TRP A 582 -20.44 10.24 0.14
CA TRP A 582 -19.34 9.34 -0.22
C TRP A 582 -18.20 10.05 -0.96
N LEU A 583 -18.49 11.05 -1.78
CA LEU A 583 -17.47 11.94 -2.33
C LEU A 583 -16.89 12.81 -1.21
N ASN A 584 -17.74 13.38 -0.36
CA ASN A 584 -17.25 14.23 0.72
C ASN A 584 -16.32 13.50 1.69
N ARG A 585 -16.59 12.22 1.98
CA ARG A 585 -15.80 11.38 2.90
C ARG A 585 -14.45 10.94 2.33
N THR A 586 -14.37 10.74 1.01
CA THR A 586 -13.19 10.12 0.38
C THR A 586 -12.25 11.13 -0.27
N ASP A 587 -12.60 12.41 -0.23
CA ASP A 587 -11.74 13.52 -0.59
C ASP A 587 -10.37 13.47 0.14
N PRO A 588 -9.25 13.83 -0.51
CA PRO A 588 -9.11 14.21 -1.93
C PRO A 588 -8.91 13.02 -2.89
N ASN A 589 -9.21 11.79 -2.46
CA ASN A 589 -8.78 10.57 -3.15
C ASN A 589 -9.75 10.05 -4.23
N ASN A 590 -10.70 10.88 -4.68
CA ASN A 590 -11.87 10.43 -5.45
C ASN A 590 -12.15 11.24 -6.72
N LEU A 591 -11.21 12.11 -7.12
CA LEU A 591 -11.35 12.94 -8.31
C LEU A 591 -11.24 12.09 -9.57
N TYR A 592 -11.87 12.54 -10.66
CA TYR A 592 -12.14 11.72 -11.84
C TYR A 592 -12.70 10.32 -11.51
N PRO A 593 -13.87 10.22 -10.86
CA PRO A 593 -14.49 8.92 -10.59
C PRO A 593 -14.86 8.20 -11.89
N PHE A 594 -14.72 6.88 -11.94
CA PHE A 594 -15.04 6.09 -13.13
C PHE A 594 -16.56 5.83 -13.21
N LEU A 595 -17.18 6.13 -14.35
CA LEU A 595 -18.62 6.04 -14.55
C LEU A 595 -18.99 5.06 -15.66
N ALA A 596 -20.09 4.32 -15.48
CA ALA A 596 -20.68 3.52 -16.55
C ALA A 596 -22.19 3.31 -16.41
N VAL A 597 -22.93 3.49 -17.50
CA VAL A 597 -24.31 2.99 -17.62
C VAL A 597 -24.30 1.46 -17.59
N LEU A 598 -25.17 0.87 -16.78
CA LEU A 598 -25.29 -0.58 -16.60
C LEU A 598 -26.42 -1.19 -17.46
N PRO A 599 -26.21 -2.40 -18.04
CA PRO A 599 -27.21 -3.11 -18.86
C PRO A 599 -28.61 -3.30 -18.25
N SER A 600 -28.71 -3.54 -16.94
CA SER A 600 -29.98 -3.74 -16.21
C SER A 600 -30.58 -2.45 -15.65
N GLY A 601 -29.93 -1.30 -15.87
CA GLY A 601 -30.30 -0.01 -15.32
C GLY A 601 -29.39 0.45 -14.19
N GLY A 602 -29.26 1.76 -14.05
CA GLY A 602 -28.41 2.39 -13.04
C GLY A 602 -27.03 2.78 -13.56
N VAL A 603 -26.29 3.47 -12.70
CA VAL A 603 -24.96 4.00 -13.00
C VAL A 603 -23.94 3.42 -12.04
N PHE A 604 -22.96 2.69 -12.56
CA PHE A 604 -21.78 2.32 -11.79
C PHE A 604 -20.90 3.55 -11.56
N VAL A 605 -20.42 3.68 -10.32
CA VAL A 605 -19.45 4.71 -9.93
C VAL A 605 -18.36 4.05 -9.10
N ALA A 606 -17.10 4.17 -9.54
CA ALA A 606 -15.92 3.81 -8.76
C ALA A 606 -15.07 5.04 -8.46
N TYR A 607 -14.61 5.14 -7.21
CA TYR A 607 -13.90 6.30 -6.68
C TYR A 607 -13.01 5.85 -5.52
N TYR A 608 -11.83 6.44 -5.37
CA TYR A 608 -10.80 5.97 -4.45
C TYR A 608 -10.57 4.45 -4.60
N ASN A 609 -10.90 3.64 -3.60
CA ASN A 609 -10.92 2.17 -3.66
C ASN A 609 -12.32 1.59 -3.45
N GLU A 610 -13.37 2.41 -3.60
CA GLU A 610 -14.75 2.06 -3.37
C GLU A 610 -15.56 2.07 -4.67
N ALA A 611 -16.71 1.39 -4.65
CA ALA A 611 -17.62 1.39 -5.77
C ALA A 611 -19.09 1.27 -5.31
N ARG A 612 -20.00 1.79 -6.13
CA ARG A 612 -21.44 1.72 -5.91
C ARG A 612 -22.21 1.77 -7.21
N ILE A 613 -23.50 1.46 -7.13
CA ILE A 613 -24.48 1.67 -8.18
C ILE A 613 -25.44 2.77 -7.71
N LEU A 614 -25.66 3.75 -8.57
CA LEU A 614 -26.69 4.77 -8.41
C LEU A 614 -27.93 4.37 -9.19
N ASP A 615 -29.10 4.71 -8.66
CA ASP A 615 -30.34 4.71 -9.42
C ASP A 615 -30.26 5.81 -10.50
N GLU A 616 -30.53 5.48 -11.76
CA GLU A 616 -30.30 6.40 -12.89
C GLU A 616 -31.29 7.58 -12.96
N VAL A 617 -32.37 7.55 -12.19
CA VAL A 617 -33.39 8.61 -12.16
C VAL A 617 -33.19 9.53 -10.96
N THR A 618 -33.09 8.96 -9.76
CA THR A 618 -32.94 9.70 -8.50
C THR A 618 -31.49 10.05 -8.19
N LEU A 619 -30.53 9.39 -8.85
CA LEU A 619 -29.09 9.50 -8.63
C LEU A 619 -28.65 9.14 -7.19
N GLN A 620 -29.55 8.54 -6.40
CA GLN A 620 -29.25 8.05 -5.07
C GLN A 620 -28.55 6.69 -5.14
N THR A 621 -27.76 6.37 -4.11
CA THR A 621 -27.10 5.07 -4.02
C THR A 621 -28.14 3.95 -3.89
N SER A 622 -28.20 3.07 -4.88
CA SER A 622 -29.06 1.88 -4.85
C SER A 622 -28.34 0.66 -4.28
N ARG A 623 -27.01 0.58 -4.48
CA ARG A 623 -26.19 -0.54 -3.97
C ARG A 623 -24.74 -0.12 -3.72
N VAL A 624 -24.20 -0.46 -2.57
CA VAL A 624 -22.75 -0.38 -2.29
C VAL A 624 -22.08 -1.69 -2.71
N LEU A 625 -20.96 -1.60 -3.42
CA LEU A 625 -20.16 -2.74 -3.86
C LEU A 625 -18.97 -2.95 -2.90
N PRO A 626 -18.35 -4.15 -2.87
CA PRO A 626 -17.15 -4.37 -2.07
C PRO A 626 -16.02 -3.42 -2.51
N ASN A 627 -15.13 -3.06 -1.59
CA ASN A 627 -13.95 -2.26 -1.92
C ASN A 627 -13.05 -3.02 -2.90
N MET A 628 -12.46 -2.28 -3.83
CA MET A 628 -11.44 -2.78 -4.75
C MET A 628 -10.20 -3.20 -3.95
N PRO A 629 -9.68 -4.42 -4.13
CA PRO A 629 -8.44 -4.82 -3.46
C PRO A 629 -7.29 -3.95 -3.98
N GLY A 630 -6.41 -3.54 -3.06
CA GLY A 630 -5.28 -2.66 -3.34
C GLY A 630 -3.96 -3.42 -3.52
N ALA A 631 -3.05 -3.23 -2.57
CA ALA A 631 -1.84 -4.04 -2.43
C ALA A 631 -2.01 -5.10 -1.34
N VAL A 632 -1.24 -6.19 -1.43
CA VAL A 632 -1.30 -7.32 -0.48
C VAL A 632 -1.03 -6.90 0.98
N ASN A 633 -0.23 -5.84 1.16
CA ASN A 633 0.12 -5.23 2.44
C ASN A 633 -0.56 -3.87 2.71
N ASN A 634 -1.39 -3.37 1.78
CA ASN A 634 -2.09 -2.11 1.95
C ASN A 634 -3.43 -2.09 1.19
N PHE A 635 -4.51 -2.40 1.91
CA PHE A 635 -5.87 -2.41 1.38
C PHE A 635 -6.44 -1.01 1.10
N LEU A 636 -5.75 0.04 1.54
CA LEU A 636 -6.14 1.44 1.33
C LEU A 636 -5.58 2.03 0.03
N ALA A 637 -4.96 1.21 -0.84
CA ALA A 637 -4.50 1.70 -2.14
C ALA A 637 -5.65 2.16 -3.03
N GLY A 638 -5.53 3.36 -3.62
CA GLY A 638 -6.55 4.00 -4.42
C GLY A 638 -6.43 3.69 -5.91
N ARG A 639 -7.51 3.94 -6.65
CA ARG A 639 -7.62 3.69 -8.09
C ARG A 639 -7.93 4.93 -8.92
N THR A 640 -8.49 5.98 -8.32
CA THR A 640 -8.75 7.26 -8.99
C THR A 640 -7.73 8.31 -8.56
N TYR A 641 -7.76 9.49 -9.17
CA TYR A 641 -6.86 10.58 -8.81
C TYR A 641 -6.95 10.89 -7.29
N PRO A 642 -5.82 11.14 -6.61
CA PRO A 642 -4.45 11.28 -7.13
C PRO A 642 -3.67 9.96 -7.18
N MET A 643 -4.25 8.83 -6.76
CA MET A 643 -3.59 7.53 -6.91
C MET A 643 -3.60 7.03 -8.35
N GLU A 644 -4.54 7.52 -9.17
CA GLU A 644 -4.59 7.52 -10.63
C GLU A 644 -4.20 6.19 -11.30
N GLY A 645 -5.12 5.22 -11.21
CA GLY A 645 -5.23 4.11 -12.16
C GLY A 645 -6.18 4.45 -13.31
N THR A 646 -6.52 3.45 -14.12
CA THR A 646 -7.45 3.60 -15.26
C THR A 646 -8.52 2.53 -15.23
N ALA A 647 -9.73 2.88 -15.62
CA ALA A 647 -10.82 1.94 -15.83
C ALA A 647 -11.23 1.81 -17.30
N ILE A 648 -11.71 0.62 -17.65
CA ILE A 648 -12.31 0.35 -18.96
C ILE A 648 -13.46 -0.65 -18.84
N LEU A 649 -14.39 -0.57 -19.78
CA LEU A 649 -15.49 -1.53 -19.93
C LEU A 649 -15.04 -2.67 -20.83
N LEU A 650 -15.14 -3.91 -20.35
CA LEU A 650 -14.81 -5.10 -21.13
C LEU A 650 -15.83 -5.33 -22.27
N PRO A 651 -15.48 -6.09 -23.32
CA PRO A 651 -16.29 -6.15 -24.52
C PRO A 651 -17.65 -6.78 -24.28
N GLN A 652 -18.69 -6.20 -24.87
CA GLN A 652 -20.03 -6.77 -24.89
C GLN A 652 -20.32 -7.40 -26.26
N TYR A 653 -20.82 -8.63 -26.27
CA TYR A 653 -21.13 -9.40 -27.47
C TYR A 653 -22.63 -9.60 -27.62
N ALA A 654 -23.17 -9.46 -28.83
CA ALA A 654 -24.54 -9.88 -29.13
C ALA A 654 -24.71 -11.38 -28.78
N PRO A 655 -25.83 -11.82 -28.18
CA PRO A 655 -27.09 -11.09 -27.94
C PRO A 655 -27.13 -10.25 -26.65
N TYR A 656 -25.99 -9.91 -26.04
CA TYR A 656 -25.84 -9.04 -24.88
C TYR A 656 -26.45 -9.60 -23.58
N THR A 657 -26.39 -10.92 -23.41
CA THR A 657 -26.90 -11.62 -22.23
C THR A 657 -25.89 -11.71 -21.09
N ASP A 658 -24.60 -11.58 -21.39
CA ASP A 658 -23.54 -11.62 -20.39
C ASP A 658 -23.49 -10.30 -19.60
N PRO A 659 -23.25 -10.34 -18.28
CA PRO A 659 -23.18 -9.14 -17.46
C PRO A 659 -21.98 -8.28 -17.90
N LEU A 660 -22.17 -6.96 -17.90
CA LEU A 660 -21.08 -6.03 -18.19
C LEU A 660 -19.98 -6.19 -17.14
N GLN A 661 -18.74 -6.33 -17.59
CA GLN A 661 -17.57 -6.36 -16.72
C GLN A 661 -16.79 -5.05 -16.83
N ILE A 662 -16.28 -4.59 -15.69
CA ILE A 662 -15.50 -3.37 -15.56
C ILE A 662 -14.12 -3.78 -15.06
N MET A 663 -13.08 -3.34 -15.74
CA MET A 663 -11.68 -3.56 -15.36
C MET A 663 -11.06 -2.25 -14.89
N VAL A 664 -10.34 -2.29 -13.77
CA VAL A 664 -9.59 -1.16 -13.22
C VAL A 664 -8.16 -1.59 -12.99
N CYS A 665 -7.20 -0.89 -13.58
CA CYS A 665 -5.78 -1.24 -13.57
C CYS A 665 -4.93 -0.15 -12.95
N GLY A 666 -3.91 -0.56 -12.20
CA GLY A 666 -2.95 0.37 -11.60
C GLY A 666 -3.57 1.22 -10.49
N GLY A 667 -2.88 2.30 -10.14
CA GLY A 667 -3.14 3.08 -8.94
C GLY A 667 -1.93 3.05 -8.02
N SER A 668 -2.05 3.61 -6.81
CA SER A 668 -0.97 3.58 -5.83
C SER A 668 -1.45 3.50 -4.38
N THR A 669 -0.55 3.08 -3.48
CA THR A 669 -0.80 3.12 -2.04
C THR A 669 -0.81 4.57 -1.55
N PRO A 670 -1.63 4.91 -0.54
CA PRO A 670 -1.58 6.24 0.07
C PRO A 670 -0.21 6.49 0.70
N PHE A 671 0.13 7.77 0.89
CA PHE A 671 1.39 8.25 1.48
C PHE A 671 2.64 7.94 0.64
N GLN A 672 3.12 6.71 0.64
CA GLN A 672 4.39 6.37 -0.04
C GLN A 672 4.26 6.35 -1.57
N GLY A 673 3.06 6.15 -2.11
CA GLY A 673 2.84 6.13 -3.56
C GLY A 673 3.41 4.89 -4.25
N PHE A 674 3.44 3.73 -3.58
CA PHE A 674 3.85 2.50 -4.25
C PHE A 674 2.81 2.14 -5.32
N ALA A 675 3.23 2.10 -6.58
CA ALA A 675 2.32 1.77 -7.67
C ALA A 675 1.83 0.32 -7.56
N LEU A 676 0.57 0.11 -7.95
CA LEU A 676 -0.05 -1.21 -7.95
C LEU A 676 0.36 -2.01 -9.18
N ASP A 677 0.58 -3.30 -8.98
CA ASP A 677 0.98 -4.28 -10.00
C ASP A 677 -0.19 -5.17 -10.44
N ASN A 678 -1.42 -4.67 -10.33
CA ASN A 678 -2.61 -5.48 -10.57
C ASN A 678 -3.76 -4.70 -11.21
N CYS A 679 -4.60 -5.46 -11.92
CA CYS A 679 -5.92 -5.08 -12.36
C CYS A 679 -6.97 -5.84 -11.57
N VAL A 680 -8.12 -5.20 -11.36
CA VAL A 680 -9.28 -5.80 -10.73
C VAL A 680 -10.47 -5.73 -11.67
N THR A 681 -11.22 -6.82 -11.78
CA THR A 681 -12.42 -6.91 -12.61
C THR A 681 -13.65 -7.23 -11.77
N ILE A 682 -14.79 -6.64 -12.10
CA ILE A 682 -16.08 -6.95 -11.46
C ILE A 682 -17.20 -6.97 -12.51
N ALA A 683 -18.16 -7.87 -12.31
CA ALA A 683 -19.49 -7.80 -12.94
C ALA A 683 -20.47 -7.22 -11.90
N PRO A 684 -20.66 -5.89 -11.83
CA PRO A 684 -21.26 -5.23 -10.66
C PRO A 684 -22.74 -5.60 -10.44
N GLU A 685 -23.44 -5.99 -11.50
CA GLU A 685 -24.86 -6.35 -11.48
C GLU A 685 -25.10 -7.75 -10.91
N VAL A 686 -24.07 -8.61 -10.88
CA VAL A 686 -24.21 -9.97 -10.34
C VAL A 686 -24.49 -9.92 -8.82
N PRO A 687 -25.44 -10.72 -8.29
CA PRO A 687 -25.66 -10.81 -6.86
C PRO A 687 -24.38 -11.22 -6.12
N ASN A 688 -24.03 -10.50 -5.05
CA ASN A 688 -22.80 -10.72 -4.27
C ASN A 688 -21.51 -10.68 -5.12
N ALA A 689 -21.49 -9.84 -6.17
CA ALA A 689 -20.33 -9.62 -7.02
C ALA A 689 -19.04 -9.40 -6.19
N LYS A 690 -17.95 -10.01 -6.64
CA LYS A 690 -16.63 -9.89 -6.05
C LYS A 690 -15.64 -9.40 -7.10
N TRP A 691 -14.61 -8.70 -6.64
CA TRP A 691 -13.47 -8.35 -7.47
C TRP A 691 -12.62 -9.59 -7.76
N THR A 692 -12.30 -9.80 -9.03
CA THR A 692 -11.26 -10.74 -9.46
C THR A 692 -9.98 -9.94 -9.67
N LEU A 693 -8.91 -10.29 -8.97
CA LEU A 693 -7.61 -9.64 -9.10
C LEU A 693 -6.72 -10.46 -10.04
N GLU A 694 -6.08 -9.78 -11.00
CA GLU A 694 -5.05 -10.33 -11.87
C GLU A 694 -3.80 -9.44 -11.76
N ARG A 695 -2.60 -10.03 -11.65
CA ARG A 695 -1.37 -9.22 -11.64
C ARG A 695 -0.97 -8.81 -13.05
N MET A 696 -0.55 -7.56 -13.18
CA MET A 696 0.09 -6.98 -14.36
C MET A 696 1.60 -7.26 -14.35
N PRO A 697 2.23 -7.38 -15.53
CA PRO A 697 3.68 -7.59 -15.65
C PRO A 697 4.53 -6.40 -15.20
N SER A 698 3.93 -5.25 -14.92
CA SER A 698 4.60 -4.06 -14.42
C SER A 698 3.68 -3.27 -13.49
N LYS A 699 4.27 -2.64 -12.45
CA LYS A 699 3.54 -1.75 -11.54
C LYS A 699 3.23 -0.42 -12.23
N ARG A 700 2.05 0.15 -12.00
CA ARG A 700 1.69 1.36 -12.73
C ARG A 700 0.74 2.31 -11.99
N VAL A 701 1.15 3.57 -11.93
CA VAL A 701 0.34 4.77 -11.66
C VAL A 701 0.39 5.67 -12.89
N LEU A 702 -0.60 6.54 -13.11
CA LEU A 702 -0.71 7.43 -14.30
C LEU A 702 -0.81 6.65 -15.61
N THR A 703 -1.39 5.45 -15.55
CA THR A 703 -1.54 4.62 -16.74
C THR A 703 -2.57 5.24 -17.69
N CYS A 704 -2.43 4.95 -18.97
CA CYS A 704 -3.47 5.13 -19.96
C CYS A 704 -3.95 3.76 -20.45
N MET A 705 -5.20 3.69 -20.92
CA MET A 705 -5.76 2.47 -21.50
C MET A 705 -6.67 2.80 -22.67
N THR A 706 -6.55 2.05 -23.77
CA THR A 706 -7.42 2.20 -24.93
C THR A 706 -7.86 0.84 -25.48
N ALA A 707 -9.07 0.79 -26.04
CA ALA A 707 -9.63 -0.40 -26.67
C ALA A 707 -9.16 -0.49 -28.11
N LEU A 708 -8.91 -1.72 -28.57
CA LEU A 708 -8.53 -2.00 -29.94
C LEU A 708 -9.68 -2.69 -30.70
N PRO A 709 -9.71 -2.58 -32.05
CA PRO A 709 -10.80 -3.12 -32.87
C PRO A 709 -11.03 -4.63 -32.74
N ASP A 710 -10.01 -5.39 -32.36
CA ASP A 710 -10.07 -6.86 -32.22
C ASP A 710 -10.71 -7.33 -30.90
N GLY A 711 -10.87 -6.42 -29.94
CA GLY A 711 -11.43 -6.66 -28.61
C GLY A 711 -10.38 -6.76 -27.50
N THR A 712 -9.11 -6.54 -27.83
CA THR A 712 -8.02 -6.39 -26.86
C THR A 712 -7.89 -4.94 -26.39
N TYR A 713 -7.11 -4.72 -25.34
CA TYR A 713 -6.85 -3.41 -24.77
C TYR A 713 -5.36 -3.16 -24.62
N LEU A 714 -4.92 -1.97 -25.02
CA LEU A 714 -3.54 -1.53 -24.85
C LEU A 714 -3.43 -0.67 -23.60
N ILE A 715 -2.54 -1.06 -22.70
CA ILE A 715 -2.17 -0.33 -21.47
C ILE A 715 -0.76 0.24 -21.69
N LEU A 716 -0.60 1.55 -21.57
CA LEU A 716 0.65 2.26 -21.84
C LEU A 716 0.80 3.48 -20.90
N ASN A 717 1.95 4.16 -20.98
CA ASN A 717 2.32 5.31 -20.13
C ASN A 717 2.41 5.03 -18.62
N GLY A 718 2.73 6.03 -17.82
CA GLY A 718 2.72 5.96 -16.37
C GLY A 718 4.09 5.68 -15.75
N ALA A 719 4.09 5.37 -14.46
CA ALA A 719 5.28 5.28 -13.62
C ALA A 719 5.21 4.09 -12.65
N HIS A 720 6.37 3.62 -12.18
CA HIS A 720 6.47 2.56 -11.18
C HIS A 720 6.32 3.08 -9.73
N GLN A 721 6.35 4.41 -9.52
CA GLN A 721 6.21 5.05 -8.21
C GLN A 721 5.54 6.42 -8.32
N GLY A 722 4.65 6.73 -7.38
CA GLY A 722 4.15 8.08 -7.11
C GLY A 722 2.63 8.25 -7.17
N PHE A 723 2.23 9.45 -7.58
CA PHE A 723 0.85 9.93 -7.65
C PHE A 723 0.64 10.83 -8.88
N GLY A 724 -0.61 11.10 -9.19
CA GLY A 724 -1.02 12.16 -10.12
C GLY A 724 -0.71 13.52 -9.53
N GLY A 725 -0.16 14.41 -10.36
CA GLY A 725 0.32 15.72 -9.95
C GLY A 725 1.76 15.99 -10.38
N PHE A 726 2.11 17.28 -10.39
CA PHE A 726 3.42 17.76 -10.79
C PHE A 726 4.54 17.29 -9.86
N GLY A 727 5.58 16.69 -10.44
CA GLY A 727 6.77 16.20 -9.74
C GLY A 727 6.53 15.03 -8.79
N LEU A 728 5.34 14.42 -8.78
CA LEU A 728 4.97 13.39 -7.80
C LEU A 728 5.25 11.96 -8.27
N ALA A 729 5.44 11.74 -9.57
CA ALA A 729 5.76 10.44 -10.14
C ALA A 729 7.24 10.30 -10.50
N GLN A 730 7.75 9.07 -10.40
CA GLN A 730 9.15 8.71 -10.64
C GLN A 730 9.21 7.31 -11.25
N ASP A 731 10.36 7.00 -11.88
CA ASP A 731 10.61 5.71 -12.53
C ASP A 731 9.58 5.42 -13.65
N PRO A 732 9.70 6.12 -14.80
CA PRO A 732 8.76 6.00 -15.91
C PRO A 732 8.62 4.58 -16.44
N ASN A 733 7.41 4.25 -16.87
CA ASN A 733 7.08 2.94 -17.42
C ASN A 733 7.13 2.96 -18.95
N HIS A 734 8.09 2.25 -19.53
CA HIS A 734 8.37 2.34 -20.97
C HIS A 734 7.69 1.26 -21.80
N ASN A 735 7.33 0.12 -21.23
CA ASN A 735 6.70 -0.95 -22.00
C ASN A 735 5.19 -0.72 -22.16
N ALA A 736 4.64 -1.04 -23.32
CA ALA A 736 3.20 -1.27 -23.42
C ALA A 736 2.83 -2.66 -22.91
N VAL A 737 1.58 -2.87 -22.55
CA VAL A 737 1.01 -4.16 -22.16
C VAL A 737 -0.31 -4.36 -22.90
N LEU A 738 -0.46 -5.49 -23.60
CA LEU A 738 -1.70 -5.87 -24.25
C LEU A 738 -2.50 -6.78 -23.32
N TYR A 739 -3.75 -6.44 -23.06
CA TYR A 739 -4.72 -7.24 -22.32
C TYR A 739 -5.72 -7.89 -23.29
N ASP A 740 -5.81 -9.22 -23.25
CA ASP A 740 -6.73 -10.02 -24.05
C ASP A 740 -7.80 -10.66 -23.14
N PRO A 741 -9.02 -10.10 -23.08
CA PRO A 741 -10.09 -10.62 -22.21
C PRO A 741 -10.59 -12.01 -22.63
N SER A 742 -10.31 -12.46 -23.86
CA SER A 742 -10.75 -13.77 -24.36
C SER A 742 -9.94 -14.93 -23.79
N LYS A 743 -8.75 -14.65 -23.26
CA LYS A 743 -7.91 -15.66 -22.58
C LYS A 743 -8.43 -15.96 -21.17
N PRO A 744 -8.09 -17.12 -20.59
CA PRO A 744 -8.38 -17.41 -19.20
C PRO A 744 -7.79 -16.36 -18.25
N VAL A 745 -8.49 -16.08 -17.15
CA VAL A 745 -8.00 -15.24 -16.04
C VAL A 745 -6.59 -15.70 -15.64
N ASN A 746 -5.70 -14.76 -15.37
CA ASN A 746 -4.27 -14.91 -15.08
C ASN A 746 -3.36 -15.17 -16.29
N TYR A 747 -3.89 -15.24 -17.52
CA TYR A 747 -3.13 -15.47 -18.76
C TYR A 747 -3.32 -14.35 -19.81
N ARG A 748 -3.93 -13.23 -19.39
CA ARG A 748 -4.47 -12.20 -20.29
C ARG A 748 -3.46 -11.13 -20.70
N PHE A 749 -2.33 -11.00 -20.01
CA PHE A 749 -1.36 -9.94 -20.28
C PHE A 749 -0.19 -10.40 -21.16
N THR A 750 0.14 -9.57 -22.14
CA THR A 750 1.33 -9.71 -22.99
C THR A 750 2.16 -8.44 -22.92
N VAL A 751 3.44 -8.54 -22.58
CA VAL A 751 4.39 -7.42 -22.63
C VAL A 751 4.72 -7.13 -24.09
N MET A 752 4.57 -5.86 -24.47
CA MET A 752 4.69 -5.36 -25.84
C MET A 752 5.97 -4.52 -26.01
N ALA A 753 6.10 -3.83 -27.14
CA ALA A 753 7.25 -2.95 -27.40
C ALA A 753 7.39 -1.82 -26.37
N ASN A 754 8.62 -1.30 -26.26
CA ASN A 754 8.98 -0.19 -25.37
C ASN A 754 9.04 1.14 -26.15
N THR A 755 8.63 2.23 -25.50
CA THR A 755 8.97 3.60 -25.93
C THR A 755 10.31 4.02 -25.32
N THR A 756 10.93 5.08 -25.86
CA THR A 756 12.07 5.76 -25.25
C THR A 756 11.69 7.13 -24.68
N ILE A 757 10.38 7.41 -24.57
CA ILE A 757 9.82 8.67 -24.13
C ILE A 757 9.12 8.47 -22.80
N ASP A 758 9.44 9.32 -21.83
CA ASP A 758 8.78 9.34 -20.53
C ASP A 758 7.37 9.95 -20.68
N ARG A 759 6.34 9.15 -20.42
CA ARG A 759 4.93 9.57 -20.47
C ARG A 759 4.36 9.47 -19.07
N LEU A 760 4.52 10.53 -18.27
CA LEU A 760 4.08 10.62 -16.88
C LEU A 760 2.72 11.35 -16.79
N TYR A 761 2.56 12.24 -15.80
CA TYR A 761 1.35 12.99 -15.55
C TYR A 761 0.95 13.85 -16.75
N HIS A 762 -0.34 13.91 -17.08
CA HIS A 762 -0.85 14.52 -18.33
C HIS A 762 -0.36 13.85 -19.62
N SER A 763 -0.12 12.54 -19.58
CA SER A 763 -0.03 11.74 -20.80
C SER A 763 -1.38 11.17 -21.19
N GLU A 764 -1.61 11.03 -22.50
CA GLU A 764 -2.90 10.60 -23.04
C GLU A 764 -2.73 9.53 -24.12
N ALA A 765 -3.76 8.68 -24.28
CA ALA A 765 -3.79 7.67 -25.34
C ALA A 765 -5.19 7.45 -25.90
N ILE A 766 -5.34 7.50 -27.23
CA ILE A 766 -6.62 7.28 -27.93
C ILE A 766 -6.45 6.38 -29.16
N LEU A 767 -7.53 5.68 -29.55
CA LEU A 767 -7.56 4.92 -30.79
C LEU A 767 -7.82 5.85 -31.99
N LEU A 768 -7.03 5.71 -33.06
CA LEU A 768 -7.22 6.39 -34.33
C LEU A 768 -8.08 5.59 -35.31
N ASP A 769 -8.64 6.26 -36.31
CA ASP A 769 -9.47 5.66 -37.35
C ASP A 769 -8.74 4.58 -38.18
N ASP A 770 -7.41 4.61 -38.24
CA ASP A 770 -6.62 3.59 -38.94
C ASP A 770 -6.22 2.40 -38.06
N GLY A 771 -6.71 2.35 -36.81
CA GLY A 771 -6.43 1.28 -35.86
C GLY A 771 -5.10 1.42 -35.12
N ARG A 772 -4.31 2.49 -35.33
CA ARG A 772 -3.16 2.80 -34.47
C ARG A 772 -3.65 3.48 -33.18
N VAL A 773 -2.80 3.49 -32.15
CA VAL A 773 -3.05 4.22 -30.90
C VAL A 773 -2.17 5.47 -30.88
N LEU A 774 -2.76 6.66 -30.83
CA LEU A 774 -2.03 7.91 -30.64
C LEU A 774 -1.63 8.06 -29.18
N VAL A 775 -0.41 8.54 -28.94
CA VAL A 775 0.18 8.78 -27.62
C VAL A 775 0.72 10.22 -27.57
N SER A 776 0.26 11.00 -26.59
CA SER A 776 0.63 12.41 -26.39
C SER A 776 0.92 12.73 -24.93
N GLY A 777 1.39 13.95 -24.65
CA GLY A 777 1.82 14.38 -23.30
C GLY A 777 3.22 13.89 -22.95
N SER A 778 3.87 14.27 -21.86
CA SER A 778 3.38 14.54 -20.52
C SER A 778 3.92 15.86 -19.99
N ASP A 779 3.26 16.40 -18.97
CA ASP A 779 3.63 17.62 -18.26
C ASP A 779 3.97 17.30 -16.78
N PRO A 780 5.15 16.69 -16.53
CA PRO A 780 5.54 16.35 -15.16
C PRO A 780 5.90 17.58 -14.31
N GLU A 781 6.20 18.73 -14.94
CA GLU A 781 6.61 19.99 -14.31
C GLU A 781 7.68 19.82 -13.21
N ASP A 782 8.75 19.09 -13.54
CA ASP A 782 9.92 18.91 -12.68
C ASP A 782 11.25 19.02 -13.44
N ASP A 783 12.38 18.91 -12.72
CA ASP A 783 13.73 19.01 -13.26
C ASP A 783 14.32 17.67 -13.71
N ARG A 784 13.61 16.55 -13.48
CA ARG A 784 14.07 15.18 -13.75
C ARG A 784 13.57 14.67 -15.10
N HIS A 785 12.35 15.04 -15.47
CA HIS A 785 11.66 14.57 -16.65
C HIS A 785 11.23 15.78 -17.48
N VAL A 786 11.53 15.74 -18.78
CA VAL A 786 11.19 16.83 -19.69
C VAL A 786 9.70 16.80 -20.03
N GLN A 787 9.11 17.98 -20.22
CA GLN A 787 7.80 18.09 -20.86
C GLN A 787 7.85 17.52 -22.28
N GLU A 788 6.84 16.75 -22.67
CA GLU A 788 6.86 16.01 -23.93
C GLU A 788 5.78 16.47 -24.91
N TYR A 789 6.24 17.14 -25.96
CA TYR A 789 5.41 17.69 -27.03
C TYR A 789 5.26 16.72 -28.20
N ARG A 790 6.18 15.79 -28.40
CA ARG A 790 6.16 14.88 -29.55
C ARG A 790 4.97 13.95 -29.44
N VAL A 791 4.30 13.76 -30.57
CA VAL A 791 3.21 12.79 -30.69
C VAL A 791 3.78 11.51 -31.27
N GLU A 792 3.52 10.40 -30.60
CA GLU A 792 3.82 9.07 -31.09
C GLU A 792 2.53 8.33 -31.46
N VAL A 793 2.68 7.24 -32.19
CA VAL A 793 1.67 6.20 -32.29
C VAL A 793 2.27 4.88 -31.86
N PHE A 794 1.48 4.07 -31.16
CA PHE A 794 1.73 2.64 -31.06
C PHE A 794 1.00 1.95 -32.22
N VAL A 795 1.75 1.21 -33.04
CA VAL A 795 1.25 0.37 -34.12
C VAL A 795 1.00 -1.03 -33.57
N PRO A 796 -0.26 -1.47 -33.41
CA PRO A 796 -0.56 -2.76 -32.81
C PRO A 796 -0.17 -3.93 -33.73
N PRO A 797 -0.03 -5.15 -33.18
CA PRO A 797 0.43 -6.32 -33.93
C PRO A 797 -0.36 -6.61 -35.20
N TYR A 798 -1.67 -6.34 -35.22
CA TYR A 798 -2.53 -6.55 -36.38
C TYR A 798 -2.23 -5.60 -37.56
N LEU A 799 -1.43 -4.55 -37.39
CA LEU A 799 -0.96 -3.67 -38.49
C LEU A 799 0.50 -3.92 -38.86
N MET A 800 1.20 -4.78 -38.13
CA MET A 800 2.62 -5.04 -38.38
C MET A 800 2.81 -5.89 -39.64
N GLY A 801 3.86 -5.60 -40.41
CA GLY A 801 4.12 -6.27 -41.69
C GLY A 801 3.34 -5.70 -42.88
N ASN A 802 2.73 -4.53 -42.72
CA ASN A 802 1.98 -3.81 -43.76
C ASN A 802 0.87 -4.65 -44.43
N PRO A 803 -0.06 -5.22 -43.65
CA PRO A 803 -1.18 -5.95 -44.21
C PRO A 803 -2.07 -5.02 -45.04
N THR A 804 -2.85 -5.59 -45.96
CA THR A 804 -3.88 -4.84 -46.70
C THR A 804 -5.17 -4.82 -45.88
N PRO A 805 -5.59 -3.67 -45.32
CA PRO A 805 -6.80 -3.59 -44.52
C PRO A 805 -8.06 -3.70 -45.39
N PRO A 806 -9.15 -4.30 -44.88
CA PRO A 806 -10.46 -4.18 -45.50
C PRO A 806 -10.89 -2.71 -45.62
N THR A 807 -11.79 -2.39 -46.54
CA THR A 807 -12.42 -1.07 -46.65
C THR A 807 -13.93 -1.23 -46.55
N ILE A 808 -14.56 -0.49 -45.64
CA ILE A 808 -16.01 -0.44 -45.50
C ILE A 808 -16.57 0.61 -46.48
N THR A 809 -17.61 0.27 -47.22
CA THR A 809 -18.41 1.22 -48.00
C THR A 809 -19.86 1.20 -47.50
N ILE A 810 -20.31 2.36 -47.02
CA ILE A 810 -21.68 2.60 -46.53
C ILE A 810 -22.09 4.03 -46.90
N ALA A 811 -23.33 4.19 -47.37
CA ALA A 811 -23.87 5.50 -47.72
C ALA A 811 -24.01 6.40 -46.48
N ASP A 812 -23.78 7.72 -46.62
CA ASP A 812 -23.90 8.65 -45.49
C ASP A 812 -25.29 8.65 -44.85
N SER A 813 -26.35 8.48 -45.66
CA SER A 813 -27.73 8.35 -45.18
C SER A 813 -27.99 7.07 -44.36
N ALA A 814 -27.06 6.11 -44.38
CA ALA A 814 -27.14 4.85 -43.64
C ALA A 814 -26.17 4.81 -42.43
N LYS A 815 -25.60 5.95 -42.01
CA LYS A 815 -24.70 6.05 -40.84
C LYS A 815 -25.40 6.45 -39.54
N ASP A 816 -26.71 6.70 -39.57
CA ASP A 816 -27.52 7.06 -38.39
C ASP A 816 -28.50 5.91 -38.08
N TRP A 817 -28.25 5.19 -36.98
CA TRP A 817 -28.89 3.91 -36.67
C TRP A 817 -29.86 4.03 -35.49
N ALA A 818 -31.08 3.53 -35.70
CA ALA A 818 -31.97 3.20 -34.60
C ALA A 818 -31.50 1.93 -33.88
N TYR A 819 -31.86 1.78 -32.61
CA TYR A 819 -31.62 0.55 -31.87
C TYR A 819 -32.28 -0.65 -32.56
N SER A 820 -31.61 -1.81 -32.52
CA SER A 820 -32.02 -3.05 -33.21
C SER A 820 -32.15 -2.95 -34.75
N GLN A 821 -31.80 -1.83 -35.37
CA GLN A 821 -31.86 -1.68 -36.83
C GLN A 821 -30.86 -2.64 -37.50
N ARG A 822 -31.30 -3.33 -38.55
CA ARG A 822 -30.41 -4.06 -39.45
C ARG A 822 -29.93 -3.14 -40.56
N VAL A 823 -28.61 -3.07 -40.74
CA VAL A 823 -27.96 -2.18 -41.72
C VAL A 823 -27.03 -3.01 -42.60
N THR A 824 -27.11 -2.78 -43.91
CA THR A 824 -26.24 -3.43 -44.89
C THR A 824 -25.14 -2.48 -45.33
N PHE A 825 -23.93 -3.02 -45.48
CA PHE A 825 -22.77 -2.34 -46.03
C PHE A 825 -21.95 -3.31 -46.89
N THR A 826 -20.98 -2.79 -47.64
CA THR A 826 -20.05 -3.65 -48.39
C THR A 826 -18.63 -3.50 -47.87
N VAL A 827 -17.83 -4.54 -48.10
CA VAL A 827 -16.41 -4.61 -47.75
C VAL A 827 -15.58 -4.97 -48.98
N SER A 828 -14.34 -4.47 -49.06
CA SER A 828 -13.44 -4.78 -50.18
C SER A 828 -12.96 -6.23 -50.23
N GLN A 829 -13.02 -6.94 -49.11
CA GLN A 829 -12.57 -8.33 -48.95
C GLN A 829 -13.40 -9.05 -47.88
N ASN A 830 -13.24 -10.37 -47.75
CA ASN A 830 -13.96 -11.15 -46.74
C ASN A 830 -13.57 -10.69 -45.32
N VAL A 831 -14.58 -10.48 -44.47
CA VAL A 831 -14.42 -10.13 -43.06
C VAL A 831 -15.17 -11.13 -42.18
N VAL A 832 -14.67 -11.35 -40.96
CA VAL A 832 -15.23 -12.34 -40.02
C VAL A 832 -15.83 -11.69 -38.78
N LYS A 833 -15.55 -10.40 -38.54
CA LYS A 833 -15.92 -9.69 -37.33
C LYS A 833 -16.17 -8.22 -37.63
N VAL A 834 -17.14 -7.64 -36.94
CA VAL A 834 -17.41 -6.20 -36.91
C VAL A 834 -17.31 -5.76 -35.46
N SER A 835 -16.68 -4.62 -35.21
CA SER A 835 -16.63 -4.00 -33.89
C SER A 835 -17.07 -2.55 -33.94
N LEU A 836 -17.68 -2.09 -32.86
CA LEU A 836 -18.15 -0.73 -32.64
C LEU A 836 -17.45 -0.21 -31.38
N LEU A 837 -16.60 0.81 -31.55
CA LEU A 837 -15.85 1.43 -30.46
C LEU A 837 -16.40 2.83 -30.19
N GLY A 838 -16.91 3.05 -28.98
CA GLY A 838 -17.50 4.32 -28.59
C GLY A 838 -16.47 5.46 -28.59
N ALA A 839 -16.89 6.64 -29.03
CA ALA A 839 -16.06 7.84 -29.03
C ALA A 839 -15.56 8.14 -27.60
N GLY A 840 -14.24 8.17 -27.44
CA GLY A 840 -13.58 8.43 -26.17
C GLY A 840 -12.81 9.75 -26.16
N ALA A 841 -12.80 10.44 -25.03
CA ALA A 841 -11.87 11.54 -24.74
C ALA A 841 -10.92 11.14 -23.61
N SER A 842 -9.61 11.24 -23.84
CA SER A 842 -8.57 10.88 -22.88
C SER A 842 -8.14 12.09 -22.05
N THR A 843 -8.15 11.95 -20.73
CA THR A 843 -7.51 12.90 -19.80
C THR A 843 -7.14 12.20 -18.48
N HIS A 844 -5.95 12.43 -17.90
CA HIS A 844 -5.58 11.97 -16.54
C HIS A 844 -5.83 10.46 -16.30
N GLY A 845 -5.42 9.64 -17.26
CA GLY A 845 -5.63 8.19 -17.21
C GLY A 845 -7.09 7.75 -17.34
N ASN A 846 -8.01 8.63 -17.69
CA ASN A 846 -9.43 8.34 -17.95
C ASN A 846 -9.74 8.42 -19.44
N ILE A 847 -10.65 7.58 -19.92
CA ILE A 847 -11.18 7.66 -21.28
C ILE A 847 -12.72 7.68 -21.25
N MET A 848 -13.27 8.89 -21.26
CA MET A 848 -14.69 9.15 -21.03
C MET A 848 -15.49 8.91 -22.31
N GLY A 849 -16.58 8.13 -22.22
CA GLY A 849 -17.45 7.78 -23.36
C GLY A 849 -17.13 6.44 -24.05
N GLN A 850 -16.03 5.80 -23.68
CA GLN A 850 -15.60 4.56 -24.33
C GLN A 850 -16.55 3.38 -24.08
N ARG A 851 -16.81 2.61 -25.14
CA ARG A 851 -17.41 1.27 -25.10
C ARG A 851 -16.82 0.36 -26.16
N THR A 852 -16.79 -0.95 -25.91
CA THR A 852 -16.36 -1.95 -26.88
C THR A 852 -17.51 -2.93 -27.14
N ILE A 853 -18.09 -2.87 -28.33
CA ILE A 853 -19.29 -3.63 -28.69
C ILE A 853 -19.01 -4.49 -29.93
N PHE A 854 -19.35 -5.77 -29.83
CA PHE A 854 -19.37 -6.72 -30.95
C PHE A 854 -20.83 -7.04 -31.31
N PRO A 855 -21.40 -6.39 -32.34
CA PRO A 855 -22.76 -6.63 -32.77
C PRO A 855 -22.93 -7.97 -33.48
N GLU A 856 -24.19 -8.40 -33.63
CA GLU A 856 -24.52 -9.47 -34.57
C GLU A 856 -24.21 -8.99 -35.99
N ALA A 857 -23.33 -9.69 -36.69
CA ALA A 857 -22.96 -9.38 -38.06
C ALA A 857 -22.85 -10.66 -38.90
N THR A 858 -23.38 -10.60 -40.12
CA THR A 858 -23.33 -11.70 -41.09
C THR A 858 -22.85 -11.17 -42.43
N CYS A 859 -21.82 -11.77 -43.00
CA CYS A 859 -21.28 -11.41 -44.30
C CYS A 859 -21.41 -12.58 -45.29
N SER A 860 -21.86 -12.28 -46.51
CA SER A 860 -21.91 -13.21 -47.65
C SER A 860 -21.07 -12.62 -48.78
N GLY A 861 -19.85 -13.11 -48.92
CA GLY A 861 -18.83 -12.48 -49.76
C GLY A 861 -18.52 -11.07 -49.25
N THR A 862 -18.67 -10.08 -50.13
CA THR A 862 -18.39 -8.66 -49.82
C THR A 862 -19.58 -7.89 -49.27
N SER A 863 -20.76 -8.49 -49.13
CA SER A 863 -21.94 -7.86 -48.56
C SER A 863 -22.13 -8.30 -47.12
N CYS A 864 -22.20 -7.34 -46.20
CA CYS A 864 -22.37 -7.56 -44.78
C CYS A 864 -23.67 -6.92 -44.28
N THR A 865 -24.32 -7.57 -43.34
CA THR A 865 -25.45 -7.01 -42.58
C THR A 865 -25.11 -7.06 -41.10
N VAL A 866 -25.26 -5.94 -40.41
CA VAL A 866 -25.06 -5.79 -38.97
C VAL A 866 -26.36 -5.37 -38.29
N THR A 867 -26.63 -5.90 -37.10
CA THR A 867 -27.74 -5.48 -36.24
C THR A 867 -27.21 -4.52 -35.18
N ALA A 868 -27.75 -3.31 -35.11
CA ALA A 868 -27.41 -2.34 -34.06
C ALA A 868 -27.76 -2.88 -32.66
N PRO A 869 -27.06 -2.47 -31.59
CA PRO A 869 -27.37 -2.86 -30.22
C PRO A 869 -28.84 -2.57 -29.84
N PRO A 870 -29.41 -3.30 -28.88
CA PRO A 870 -30.86 -3.35 -28.69
C PRO A 870 -31.45 -2.12 -28.01
N ASN A 871 -30.66 -1.39 -27.20
CA ASN A 871 -31.15 -0.27 -26.40
C ASN A 871 -30.01 0.60 -25.83
N ALA A 872 -30.40 1.67 -25.15
CA ALA A 872 -29.51 2.65 -24.53
C ALA A 872 -28.73 2.15 -23.31
N HIS A 873 -29.19 1.09 -22.63
CA HIS A 873 -28.48 0.50 -21.49
C HIS A 873 -27.26 -0.33 -21.92
N ILE A 874 -27.33 -0.97 -23.09
CA ILE A 874 -26.16 -1.61 -23.71
C ILE A 874 -25.25 -0.57 -24.39
N CYS A 875 -25.88 0.34 -25.14
CA CYS A 875 -25.21 1.29 -26.01
C CYS A 875 -25.85 2.68 -25.83
N PRO A 876 -25.38 3.49 -24.86
CA PRO A 876 -25.86 4.85 -24.69
C PRO A 876 -25.78 5.63 -26.01
N PRO A 877 -26.71 6.57 -26.27
CA PRO A 877 -26.71 7.33 -27.51
C PRO A 877 -25.35 7.97 -27.77
N GLY A 878 -24.82 7.84 -28.99
CA GLY A 878 -23.46 8.32 -29.26
C GLY A 878 -22.91 7.94 -30.62
N TRP A 879 -21.66 8.36 -30.83
CA TRP A 879 -20.87 8.07 -32.01
C TRP A 879 -19.90 6.91 -31.75
N PHE A 880 -19.73 6.06 -32.76
CA PHE A 880 -18.88 4.88 -32.71
C PHE A 880 -18.01 4.79 -33.95
N GLN A 881 -16.73 4.45 -33.77
CA GLN A 881 -15.86 3.96 -34.83
C GLN A 881 -16.26 2.52 -35.15
N MET A 882 -16.78 2.26 -36.36
CA MET A 882 -17.06 0.92 -36.84
C MET A 882 -15.88 0.38 -37.64
N PHE A 883 -15.40 -0.80 -37.23
CA PHE A 883 -14.35 -1.54 -37.91
C PHE A 883 -14.87 -2.87 -38.44
N ALA A 884 -14.35 -3.32 -39.58
CA ALA A 884 -14.54 -4.66 -40.11
C ALA A 884 -13.19 -5.36 -40.17
N LEU A 885 -13.11 -6.56 -39.59
CA LEU A 885 -11.86 -7.29 -39.40
C LEU A 885 -11.83 -8.54 -40.28
N ASP A 886 -10.72 -8.75 -40.97
CA ASP A 886 -10.48 -9.98 -41.72
C ASP A 886 -10.18 -11.18 -40.80
N SER A 887 -9.96 -12.36 -41.38
CA SER A 887 -9.67 -13.59 -40.63
C SER A 887 -8.36 -13.57 -39.84
N ASN A 888 -7.45 -12.64 -40.15
CA ASN A 888 -6.20 -12.44 -39.43
C ASN A 888 -6.32 -11.36 -38.35
N GLY A 889 -7.49 -10.75 -38.19
CA GLY A 889 -7.74 -9.67 -37.24
C GLY A 889 -7.30 -8.29 -37.73
N VAL A 890 -6.95 -8.12 -39.01
CA VAL A 890 -6.58 -6.82 -39.56
C VAL A 890 -7.85 -5.95 -39.67
N PRO A 891 -7.93 -4.81 -38.98
CA PRO A 891 -9.09 -3.94 -39.05
C PRO A 891 -9.07 -3.07 -40.31
N SER A 892 -10.26 -2.70 -40.78
CA SER A 892 -10.44 -1.64 -41.77
C SER A 892 -10.01 -0.27 -41.23
N THR A 893 -9.93 0.75 -42.08
CA THR A 893 -10.14 2.12 -41.58
C THR A 893 -11.57 2.22 -41.03
N ALA A 894 -11.73 2.92 -39.92
CA ALA A 894 -13.01 3.12 -39.26
C ALA A 894 -13.99 3.88 -40.16
N VAL A 895 -15.27 3.55 -40.05
CA VAL A 895 -16.35 4.43 -40.47
C VAL A 895 -17.14 4.85 -39.23
N TRP A 896 -17.32 6.15 -39.07
CA TRP A 896 -18.11 6.69 -37.97
C TRP A 896 -19.60 6.49 -38.21
N ILE A 897 -20.27 5.91 -37.22
CA ILE A 897 -21.72 5.70 -37.17
C ILE A 897 -22.31 6.29 -35.89
N ARG A 898 -23.57 6.70 -35.95
CA ARG A 898 -24.31 7.22 -34.80
C ARG A 898 -25.39 6.21 -34.42
N ILE A 899 -25.54 5.93 -33.13
CA ILE A 899 -26.54 4.99 -32.61
C ILE A 899 -27.39 5.70 -31.57
N GLY A 900 -28.71 5.50 -31.61
CA GLY A 900 -29.64 5.99 -30.59
C GLY A 900 -30.10 7.43 -30.75
N GLY A 901 -29.58 8.16 -31.74
CA GLY A 901 -29.96 9.53 -32.03
C GLY A 901 -29.55 10.51 -30.93
N ASP A 902 -30.29 11.60 -30.79
CA ASP A 902 -30.07 12.63 -29.77
C ASP A 902 -31.35 12.84 -28.92
N PRO A 903 -31.66 11.91 -28.01
CA PRO A 903 -32.94 11.91 -27.29
C PRO A 903 -33.10 13.06 -26.30
N ALA A 904 -31.99 13.59 -25.78
CA ALA A 904 -32.00 14.77 -24.90
C ALA A 904 -32.02 16.09 -25.68
N GLY A 905 -31.97 16.05 -27.01
CA GLY A 905 -31.94 17.24 -27.85
C GLY A 905 -30.70 18.11 -27.60
N LEU A 906 -29.57 17.48 -27.24
CA LEU A 906 -28.30 18.17 -27.01
C LEU A 906 -27.86 18.95 -28.23
N GLY A 907 -28.17 18.47 -29.44
CA GLY A 907 -28.10 19.18 -30.71
C GLY A 907 -28.69 20.59 -30.64
N ASN A 908 -29.85 20.77 -30.02
CA ASN A 908 -30.50 22.07 -29.91
C ASN A 908 -29.99 22.90 -28.71
N TRP A 909 -29.13 22.30 -27.88
CA TRP A 909 -28.57 22.95 -26.71
C TRP A 909 -27.13 23.42 -26.98
N PRO A 910 -26.74 24.59 -26.46
CA PRO A 910 -27.56 25.58 -25.75
C PRO A 910 -28.39 26.46 -26.70
N GLN A 911 -29.57 26.89 -26.25
CA GLN A 911 -30.42 27.81 -27.01
C GLN A 911 -30.14 29.26 -26.57
N ALA A 912 -28.97 29.78 -26.95
CA ALA A 912 -28.55 31.15 -26.64
C ALA A 912 -28.16 31.90 -27.94
N PRO A 913 -28.35 33.24 -28.03
CA PRO A 913 -28.09 33.99 -29.26
C PRO A 913 -26.64 33.96 -29.76
N ASP A 914 -25.68 33.75 -28.86
CA ASP A 914 -24.24 33.75 -29.12
C ASP A 914 -23.66 32.33 -29.25
N PHE A 915 -24.51 31.30 -29.14
CA PHE A 915 -24.16 29.93 -29.50
C PHE A 915 -24.77 29.57 -30.84
N THR A 916 -23.93 29.05 -31.74
CA THR A 916 -24.42 28.52 -33.00
C THR A 916 -25.16 27.23 -32.72
N ILE A 917 -26.48 27.22 -32.88
CA ILE A 917 -27.22 25.96 -32.89
C ILE A 917 -26.82 25.18 -34.16
N PRO A 918 -26.44 23.90 -34.06
CA PRO A 918 -26.25 23.09 -35.25
C PRO A 918 -27.60 22.94 -35.98
N GLY A 919 -27.54 23.03 -37.31
CA GLY A 919 -28.60 22.45 -38.13
C GLY A 919 -28.69 20.95 -37.85
N VAL A 920 -29.93 20.44 -37.75
CA VAL A 920 -30.27 19.08 -37.28
C VAL A 920 -29.78 17.96 -38.19
#